data_AF-A0A7C2ZR65-F1
#
_entry.id   AF-A0A7C2ZR65-F1
#
_cell.length_a   1.000
_cell.length_b   1.000
_cell.length_c   1.000
_cell.angle_alpha   90.00
_cell.angle_beta   90.00
_cell.angle_gamma   90.00
#
_symmetry.space_group_name_H-M   'P 1'
#
loop_
_entity.id
_entity.type
_entity.pdbx_description
1 polymer ?
#
loop_
_entity_poly.entity_id
_entity_poly.type
_entity_poly.pdbx_seq_one_letter_code
_entity_poly.pdbx_strand_id
1 'polypeptide(L)'
;MSGRLAAAVSFRDARARAVAFFAVLGAAFLSPNIGMPAALPAIRIEQLLLAFFLPSLAWYHWRIPEARRLTVIDGAFAALGLAFALTLVYAPLRVPGVSFSFRDPFELARVAEYWLLYRLGMAAAAWRGTPTGLLGFAAAAALGGGLFALVQYLEPGSFNDVVTAVWTPPHHLVALDRTGRAVGTIGNANYFGLASGLFLSLCLAAVALRAVRGRWLWLVHAGAAAAVLGLVLSQSRTATFATLAAMALGFVGLLLTQRGRAAYLPAAAVVLVAGVASIAFVELVPPDFGSYHSRFAPRELTEGSSFGIRVSRWRSIFAGFFQRGPAFCETGEVPGIPPARGHEPAPAEPLAEDAARTRDVQRKADVESLARALLRFYCDRERWPVGEPLADALVPAYLRAMPADPLTGDPYPAYVVSGGFTVAAKLEDPADPEGPWYTLGTIPNMLLNPSFESGRTAPDAWAAIQGADARLQGGGRYGSRAARLTIPPGGLVYQNVVFEFGLRRPYTVGVWAKAPGSQPQALQLYLAAGFADGTRRDPFLTREAQIPADGAWHHLSLTFETGNVRMTTLQVILRGAGGAPLDILVDGATLNEGPLPVSFATAVDVDPARLNPEDLPTFADSPILGVGPRKDIQLGAVDNEYALFLDRYGLVGTAAYITLLVAGGAVGWRAYRRPGPAPAKAAGFALAASFVLLAVFNVAAGSFYHFQLMAVVWAWAGAAAGLPAGGSPARHERAASAAEVLRV
;
A
#
# COMPACT_ATOMS: atom_id res chain seq x y z
N MET A 1 -16.63 -51.78 -11.92
CA MET A 1 -16.56 -50.31 -11.80
C MET A 1 -16.18 -49.84 -10.39
N SER A 2 -16.57 -50.52 -9.31
CA SER A 2 -16.28 -50.14 -7.91
C SER A 2 -14.80 -49.90 -7.61
N GLY A 3 -13.88 -50.73 -8.14
CA GLY A 3 -12.44 -50.59 -7.86
C GLY A 3 -11.77 -49.33 -8.41
N ARG A 4 -12.15 -48.86 -9.61
CA ARG A 4 -11.55 -47.65 -10.22
C ARG A 4 -12.01 -46.37 -9.53
N LEU A 5 -13.29 -46.29 -9.16
CA LEU A 5 -13.83 -45.13 -8.46
C LEU A 5 -13.26 -45.04 -7.03
N ALA A 6 -13.14 -46.18 -6.33
CA ALA A 6 -12.48 -46.22 -5.03
C ALA A 6 -10.98 -45.85 -5.12
N ALA A 7 -10.26 -46.29 -6.15
CA ALA A 7 -8.85 -45.92 -6.37
C ALA A 7 -8.68 -44.43 -6.70
N ALA A 8 -9.61 -43.83 -7.45
CA ALA A 8 -9.64 -42.41 -7.76
C ALA A 8 -9.95 -41.58 -6.51
N VAL A 9 -10.97 -41.95 -5.74
CA VAL A 9 -11.36 -41.26 -4.49
C VAL A 9 -10.28 -41.39 -3.42
N SER A 10 -9.53 -42.49 -3.37
CA SER A 10 -8.43 -42.68 -2.41
C SER A 10 -7.09 -42.09 -2.87
N PHE A 11 -7.05 -41.38 -4.01
CA PHE A 11 -5.84 -40.81 -4.59
C PHE A 11 -4.71 -41.84 -4.80
N ARG A 12 -5.03 -43.12 -5.02
CA ARG A 12 -4.03 -44.14 -5.36
C ARG A 12 -3.54 -43.98 -6.81
N ASP A 13 -4.45 -43.61 -7.72
CA ASP A 13 -4.11 -43.31 -9.11
C ASP A 13 -3.42 -41.93 -9.24
N ALA A 14 -2.22 -41.91 -9.81
CA ALA A 14 -1.47 -40.69 -10.07
C ALA A 14 -2.19 -39.74 -11.04
N ARG A 15 -2.95 -40.28 -11.98
CA ARG A 15 -3.75 -39.48 -12.92
C ARG A 15 -4.89 -38.77 -12.21
N ALA A 16 -5.58 -39.45 -11.29
CA ALA A 16 -6.64 -38.83 -10.49
C ALA A 16 -6.12 -37.64 -9.66
N ARG A 17 -4.93 -37.80 -9.05
CA ARG A 17 -4.25 -36.70 -8.32
C ARG A 17 -3.93 -35.51 -9.24
N ALA A 18 -3.41 -35.79 -10.43
CA ALA A 18 -3.12 -34.74 -11.42
C ALA A 18 -4.40 -34.03 -11.90
N VAL A 19 -5.50 -34.76 -12.13
CA VAL A 19 -6.80 -34.16 -12.51
C VAL A 19 -7.33 -33.25 -11.40
N ALA A 20 -7.33 -33.71 -10.14
CA ALA A 20 -7.73 -32.89 -8.99
C ALA A 20 -6.88 -31.61 -8.88
N PHE A 21 -5.57 -31.75 -9.05
CA PHE A 21 -4.63 -30.63 -9.08
C PHE A 21 -4.95 -29.59 -10.17
N PHE A 22 -5.16 -30.03 -11.42
CA PHE A 22 -5.49 -29.09 -12.51
C PHE A 22 -6.91 -28.50 -12.37
N ALA A 23 -7.85 -29.23 -11.78
CA ALA A 23 -9.17 -28.69 -11.45
C ALA A 23 -9.06 -27.56 -10.41
N VAL A 24 -8.25 -27.75 -9.37
CA VAL A 24 -7.97 -26.72 -8.36
C VAL A 24 -7.24 -25.51 -8.98
N LEU A 25 -6.26 -25.71 -9.86
CA LEU A 25 -5.59 -24.61 -10.56
C LEU A 25 -6.54 -23.82 -11.49
N GLY A 26 -7.38 -24.53 -12.25
CA GLY A 26 -8.37 -23.91 -13.12
C GLY A 26 -9.40 -23.12 -12.32
N ALA A 27 -9.90 -23.70 -11.22
CA ALA A 27 -10.80 -23.01 -10.31
C ALA A 27 -10.11 -21.78 -9.70
N ALA A 28 -8.88 -21.89 -9.21
CA ALA A 28 -8.15 -20.76 -8.65
C ALA A 28 -8.06 -19.60 -9.64
N PHE A 29 -7.77 -19.88 -10.92
CA PHE A 29 -7.63 -18.85 -11.93
C PHE A 29 -8.96 -18.21 -12.40
N LEU A 30 -10.06 -18.97 -12.41
CA LEU A 30 -11.33 -18.54 -12.99
C LEU A 30 -12.39 -18.14 -11.94
N SER A 31 -12.26 -18.61 -10.71
CA SER A 31 -13.29 -18.42 -9.68
C SER A 31 -13.34 -16.95 -9.23
N PRO A 32 -14.55 -16.36 -9.14
CA PRO A 32 -14.72 -15.10 -8.43
C PRO A 32 -14.73 -15.32 -6.91
N ASN A 33 -14.61 -14.22 -6.17
CA ASN A 33 -14.78 -14.22 -4.72
C ASN A 33 -16.27 -14.33 -4.38
N ILE A 34 -16.66 -15.33 -3.59
CA ILE A 34 -18.03 -15.50 -3.08
C ILE A 34 -18.10 -14.80 -1.73
N GLY A 35 -18.83 -13.68 -1.67
CA GLY A 35 -19.00 -12.89 -0.46
C GLY A 35 -19.69 -13.68 0.66
N MET A 36 -19.17 -13.53 1.88
CA MET A 36 -19.72 -14.18 3.08
C MET A 36 -20.32 -13.14 4.04
N PRO A 37 -21.36 -13.50 4.82
CA PRO A 37 -21.99 -12.61 5.78
C PRO A 37 -21.06 -12.28 6.96
N ALA A 38 -21.47 -11.30 7.78
CA ALA A 38 -20.80 -10.92 9.03
C ALA A 38 -19.31 -10.60 8.87
N ALA A 39 -18.94 -10.04 7.71
CA ALA A 39 -17.57 -9.67 7.40
C ALA A 39 -16.60 -10.87 7.38
N LEU A 40 -17.07 -12.12 7.28
CA LEU A 40 -16.18 -13.27 7.10
C LEU A 40 -15.41 -13.17 5.77
N PRO A 41 -14.19 -13.74 5.67
CA PRO A 41 -13.46 -13.75 4.41
C PRO A 41 -14.26 -14.42 3.29
N ALA A 42 -14.12 -13.88 2.08
CA ALA A 42 -14.76 -14.47 0.91
C ALA A 42 -14.24 -15.89 0.66
N ILE A 43 -15.13 -16.76 0.18
CA ILE A 43 -14.80 -18.15 -0.18
C ILE A 43 -14.67 -18.25 -1.69
N ARG A 44 -13.84 -19.17 -2.18
CA ARG A 44 -13.63 -19.41 -3.61
C ARG A 44 -13.80 -20.89 -3.96
N ILE A 45 -14.07 -21.17 -5.23
CA ILE A 45 -14.37 -22.54 -5.71
C ILE A 45 -13.20 -23.50 -5.46
N GLU A 46 -11.96 -23.05 -5.64
CA GLU A 46 -10.77 -23.85 -5.38
C GLU A 46 -10.62 -24.24 -3.91
N GLN A 47 -11.08 -23.40 -2.98
CA GLN A 47 -11.06 -23.71 -1.55
C GLN A 47 -12.09 -24.80 -1.24
N LEU A 48 -13.27 -24.74 -1.86
CA LEU A 48 -14.29 -25.79 -1.76
C LEU A 48 -13.79 -27.10 -2.35
N LEU A 49 -13.13 -27.06 -3.51
CA LEU A 49 -12.50 -28.24 -4.12
C LEU A 49 -11.38 -28.81 -3.24
N LEU A 50 -10.54 -27.96 -2.66
CA LEU A 50 -9.46 -28.38 -1.77
C LEU A 50 -10.01 -29.05 -0.51
N ALA A 51 -11.06 -28.48 0.10
CA ALA A 51 -11.76 -29.08 1.23
C ALA A 51 -12.40 -30.42 0.84
N PHE A 52 -13.01 -30.51 -0.34
CA PHE A 52 -13.57 -31.76 -0.87
C PHE A 52 -12.51 -32.85 -1.08
N PHE A 53 -11.32 -32.48 -1.56
CA PHE A 53 -10.21 -33.42 -1.76
C PHE A 53 -9.40 -33.72 -0.50
N LEU A 54 -9.65 -33.02 0.61
CA LEU A 54 -8.89 -33.17 1.85
C LEU A 54 -8.90 -34.60 2.41
N PRO A 55 -10.04 -35.34 2.48
CA PRO A 55 -10.06 -36.72 2.95
C PRO A 55 -9.20 -37.65 2.07
N SER A 56 -9.27 -37.46 0.75
CA SER A 56 -8.47 -38.22 -0.23
C SER A 56 -6.97 -37.96 -0.07
N LEU A 57 -6.59 -36.70 0.12
CA LEU A 57 -5.21 -36.30 0.34
C LEU A 57 -4.70 -36.84 1.69
N ALA A 58 -5.48 -36.69 2.76
CA ALA A 58 -5.14 -37.22 4.08
C ALA A 58 -4.96 -38.75 4.06
N TRP A 59 -5.87 -39.47 3.40
CA TRP A 59 -5.77 -40.92 3.22
C TRP A 59 -4.51 -41.32 2.44
N TYR A 60 -4.19 -40.61 1.36
CA TYR A 60 -2.97 -40.81 0.58
C TYR A 60 -1.71 -40.62 1.45
N HIS A 61 -1.65 -39.53 2.21
CA HIS A 61 -0.54 -39.26 3.13
C HIS A 61 -0.44 -40.33 4.23
N TRP A 62 -1.56 -40.79 4.78
CA TRP A 62 -1.54 -41.83 5.81
C TRP A 62 -1.00 -43.16 5.27
N ARG A 63 -1.42 -43.56 4.07
CA ARG A 63 -1.08 -44.86 3.46
C ARG A 63 0.30 -44.90 2.81
N ILE A 64 0.80 -43.80 2.26
CA ILE A 64 2.03 -43.76 1.46
C ILE A 64 3.16 -43.12 2.28
N PRO A 65 4.18 -43.88 2.73
CA PRO A 65 5.29 -43.35 3.55
C PRO A 65 6.05 -42.20 2.90
N GLU A 66 6.23 -42.22 1.58
CA GLU A 66 6.94 -41.17 0.84
C GLU A 66 6.21 -39.82 0.92
N ALA A 67 4.87 -39.85 0.94
CA ALA A 67 4.05 -38.65 1.04
C ALA A 67 4.17 -37.99 2.43
N ARG A 68 4.50 -38.75 3.48
CA ARG A 68 4.69 -38.23 4.85
C ARG A 68 6.00 -37.48 5.06
N ARG A 69 6.93 -37.55 4.11
CA ARG A 69 8.22 -36.87 4.24
C ARG A 69 8.00 -35.36 4.31
N LEU A 70 8.51 -34.77 5.39
CA LEU A 70 8.53 -33.32 5.56
C LEU A 70 9.72 -32.75 4.80
N THR A 71 9.49 -31.63 4.13
CA THR A 71 10.47 -30.88 3.37
C THR A 71 10.80 -29.58 4.09
N VAL A 72 11.82 -28.85 3.61
CA VAL A 72 12.16 -27.52 4.15
C VAL A 72 10.98 -26.54 4.02
N ILE A 73 10.19 -26.65 2.95
CA ILE A 73 8.98 -25.82 2.75
C ILE A 73 7.93 -26.14 3.82
N ASP A 74 7.78 -27.40 4.23
CA ASP A 74 6.86 -27.75 5.33
C ASP A 74 7.28 -27.11 6.65
N GLY A 75 8.59 -27.13 6.94
CA GLY A 75 9.14 -26.42 8.09
C GLY A 75 8.92 -24.91 8.02
N ALA A 76 9.07 -24.31 6.84
CA ALA A 76 8.81 -22.88 6.64
C ALA A 76 7.33 -22.50 6.83
N PHE A 77 6.39 -23.30 6.31
CA PHE A 77 4.97 -23.12 6.58
C PHE A 77 4.63 -23.28 8.06
N ALA A 78 5.20 -24.29 8.73
CA ALA A 78 4.99 -24.50 10.15
C ALA A 78 5.54 -23.33 10.98
N ALA A 79 6.73 -22.82 10.66
CA ALA A 79 7.32 -21.65 11.31
C ALA A 79 6.45 -20.41 11.12
N LEU A 80 5.93 -20.19 9.91
CA LEU A 80 5.05 -19.06 9.62
C LEU A 80 3.71 -19.17 10.37
N GLY A 81 3.09 -20.36 10.34
CA GLY A 81 1.85 -20.63 11.07
C GLY A 81 2.02 -20.48 12.58
N LEU A 82 3.15 -20.92 13.14
CA LEU A 82 3.48 -20.72 14.55
C LEU A 82 3.66 -19.23 14.87
N ALA A 83 4.37 -18.47 14.03
CA ALA A 83 4.53 -17.03 14.22
C ALA A 83 3.17 -16.31 14.22
N PHE A 84 2.28 -16.66 13.30
CA PHE A 84 0.92 -16.12 13.25
C PHE A 84 0.15 -16.49 14.53
N ALA A 85 0.15 -17.77 14.93
CA ALA A 85 -0.56 -18.22 16.12
C ALA A 85 -0.07 -17.51 17.39
N LEU A 86 1.25 -17.40 17.57
CA LEU A 86 1.85 -16.69 18.70
C LEU A 86 1.43 -15.22 18.73
N THR A 87 1.46 -14.56 17.58
CA THR A 87 1.05 -13.16 17.45
C THR A 87 -0.43 -12.95 17.76
N LEU A 88 -1.29 -13.82 17.21
CA LEU A 88 -2.75 -13.75 17.40
C LEU A 88 -3.16 -13.92 18.87
N VAL A 89 -2.38 -14.69 19.64
CA VAL A 89 -2.58 -14.82 21.09
C VAL A 89 -1.92 -13.67 21.85
N TYR A 90 -0.70 -13.29 21.47
CA TYR A 90 0.08 -12.26 22.17
C TYR A 90 -0.55 -10.86 22.06
N ALA A 91 -0.91 -10.44 20.85
CA ALA A 91 -1.28 -9.05 20.59
C ALA A 91 -2.51 -8.59 21.39
N PRO A 92 -3.64 -9.32 21.44
CA PRO A 92 -4.78 -8.91 22.27
C PRO A 92 -4.51 -8.92 23.78
N LEU A 93 -3.47 -9.63 24.24
CA LEU A 93 -3.12 -9.71 25.67
C LEU A 93 -2.16 -8.62 26.12
N ARG A 94 -1.37 -8.04 25.20
CA ARG A 94 -0.24 -7.19 25.55
C ARG A 94 -0.20 -5.85 24.83
N VAL A 95 -0.86 -5.73 23.69
CA VAL A 95 -0.82 -4.54 22.85
C VAL A 95 -2.11 -3.75 23.07
N PRO A 96 -2.05 -2.53 23.65
CA PRO A 96 -3.22 -1.71 23.88
C PRO A 96 -4.04 -1.47 22.59
N GLY A 97 -5.36 -1.49 22.71
CA GLY A 97 -6.27 -1.26 21.58
C GLY A 97 -6.44 -2.44 20.62
N VAL A 98 -5.66 -3.52 20.74
CA VAL A 98 -5.85 -4.74 19.93
C VAL A 98 -6.85 -5.67 20.58
N SER A 99 -7.88 -6.06 19.83
CA SER A 99 -8.88 -7.03 20.28
C SER A 99 -8.91 -8.29 19.39
N PHE A 100 -9.26 -9.42 20.00
CA PHE A 100 -9.52 -10.65 19.26
C PHE A 100 -10.72 -10.45 18.34
N SER A 101 -10.67 -11.04 17.14
CA SER A 101 -11.88 -11.13 16.31
C SER A 101 -11.98 -12.44 15.56
N PHE A 102 -13.21 -12.78 15.18
CA PHE A 102 -13.54 -13.99 14.44
C PHE A 102 -12.81 -14.13 13.09
N ARG A 103 -12.16 -13.07 12.60
CA ARG A 103 -11.30 -13.12 11.40
C ARG A 103 -9.91 -13.69 11.68
N ASP A 104 -9.42 -13.67 12.92
CA ASP A 104 -8.05 -14.09 13.27
C ASP A 104 -7.74 -15.53 12.88
N PRO A 105 -8.62 -16.52 13.12
CA PRO A 105 -8.34 -17.90 12.71
C PRO A 105 -8.14 -18.06 11.20
N PHE A 106 -8.65 -17.13 10.38
CA PHE A 106 -8.49 -17.20 8.93
C PHE A 106 -7.09 -16.83 8.45
N GLU A 107 -6.29 -16.12 9.26
CA GLU A 107 -4.86 -15.93 8.96
C GLU A 107 -4.12 -17.28 9.00
N LEU A 108 -4.46 -18.14 9.97
CA LEU A 108 -3.93 -19.51 10.05
C LEU A 108 -4.52 -20.42 8.97
N ALA A 109 -5.82 -20.29 8.69
CA ALA A 109 -6.47 -21.05 7.62
C ALA A 109 -5.81 -20.76 6.26
N ARG A 110 -5.39 -19.51 6.00
CA ARG A 110 -4.66 -19.14 4.78
C ARG A 110 -3.31 -19.86 4.67
N VAL A 111 -2.53 -19.89 5.74
CA VAL A 111 -1.25 -20.64 5.77
C VAL A 111 -1.50 -22.13 5.51
N ALA A 112 -2.54 -22.70 6.14
CA ALA A 112 -2.93 -24.09 5.95
C ALA A 112 -3.38 -24.38 4.50
N GLU A 113 -4.17 -23.49 3.90
CA GLU A 113 -4.59 -23.58 2.50
C GLU A 113 -3.38 -23.64 1.56
N TYR A 114 -2.42 -22.73 1.71
CA TYR A 114 -1.21 -22.69 0.87
C TYR A 114 -0.35 -23.93 1.05
N TRP A 115 -0.25 -24.43 2.28
CA TRP A 115 0.42 -25.69 2.56
C TRP A 115 -0.28 -26.90 1.92
N LEU A 116 -1.61 -26.97 1.99
CA LEU A 116 -2.40 -28.04 1.37
C LEU A 116 -2.28 -28.03 -0.16
N LEU A 117 -2.28 -26.86 -0.79
CA LEU A 117 -2.05 -26.71 -2.22
C LEU A 117 -0.65 -27.17 -2.62
N TYR A 118 0.37 -26.81 -1.84
CA TYR A 118 1.71 -27.34 -1.98
C TYR A 118 1.73 -28.88 -1.91
N ARG A 119 1.08 -29.48 -0.92
CA ARG A 119 1.01 -30.96 -0.78
C ARG A 119 0.27 -31.63 -1.93
N LEU A 120 -0.86 -31.06 -2.38
CA LEU A 120 -1.59 -31.55 -3.54
C LEU A 120 -0.72 -31.52 -4.81
N GLY A 121 0.01 -30.42 -5.01
CA GLY A 121 0.97 -30.30 -6.11
C GLY A 121 2.05 -31.38 -6.07
N MET A 122 2.66 -31.62 -4.90
CA MET A 122 3.65 -32.69 -4.75
C MET A 122 3.06 -34.06 -5.10
N ALA A 123 1.84 -34.34 -4.66
CA ALA A 123 1.17 -35.62 -4.91
C ALA A 123 0.84 -35.82 -6.40
N ALA A 124 0.52 -34.73 -7.12
CA ALA A 124 0.28 -34.73 -8.56
C ALA A 124 1.56 -34.91 -9.39
N ALA A 125 2.73 -34.53 -8.87
CA ALA A 125 4.02 -34.65 -9.58
C ALA A 125 4.41 -36.09 -9.93
N ALA A 126 3.83 -37.07 -9.24
CA ALA A 126 4.01 -38.49 -9.53
C ALA A 126 3.53 -38.89 -10.94
N TRP A 127 2.59 -38.14 -11.54
CA TRP A 127 2.17 -38.38 -12.92
C TRP A 127 3.12 -37.71 -13.91
N ARG A 128 3.65 -38.49 -14.87
CA ARG A 128 4.68 -38.01 -15.83
C ARG A 128 4.21 -36.84 -16.71
N GLY A 129 2.90 -36.69 -16.91
CA GLY A 129 2.32 -35.60 -17.70
C GLY A 129 2.21 -34.28 -16.96
N THR A 130 2.40 -34.24 -15.64
CA THR A 130 2.19 -33.02 -14.82
C THR A 130 3.05 -31.84 -15.27
N PRO A 131 4.35 -31.98 -15.57
CA PRO A 131 5.17 -30.86 -16.05
C PRO A 131 4.66 -30.27 -17.37
N THR A 132 4.29 -31.12 -18.33
CA THR A 132 3.75 -30.66 -19.61
C THR A 132 2.37 -30.02 -19.43
N GLY A 133 1.54 -30.60 -18.57
CA GLY A 133 0.24 -30.04 -18.21
C GLY A 133 0.35 -28.67 -17.57
N LEU A 134 1.35 -28.43 -16.72
CA LEU A 134 1.64 -27.11 -16.14
C LEU A 134 1.99 -26.07 -17.19
N LEU A 135 2.84 -26.42 -18.17
CA LEU A 135 3.17 -25.50 -19.26
C LEU A 135 1.94 -25.22 -20.14
N GLY A 136 1.12 -26.25 -20.41
CA GLY A 136 -0.14 -26.10 -21.13
C GLY A 136 -1.14 -25.20 -20.40
N PHE A 137 -1.31 -25.42 -19.09
CA PHE A 137 -2.15 -24.58 -18.23
C PHE A 137 -1.67 -23.13 -18.24
N ALA A 138 -0.37 -22.88 -18.04
CA ALA A 138 0.18 -21.54 -18.01
C ALA A 138 -0.01 -20.80 -19.34
N ALA A 139 0.23 -21.48 -20.47
CA ALA A 139 0.03 -20.88 -21.78
C ALA A 139 -1.46 -20.59 -22.05
N ALA A 140 -2.37 -21.49 -21.64
CA ALA A 140 -3.81 -21.28 -21.76
C ALA A 140 -4.32 -20.16 -20.84
N ALA A 141 -3.85 -20.10 -19.59
CA ALA A 141 -4.20 -19.05 -18.64
C ALA A 141 -3.67 -17.68 -19.08
N ALA A 142 -2.44 -17.62 -19.62
CA ALA A 142 -1.90 -16.41 -20.22
C ALA A 142 -2.69 -15.94 -21.44
N LEU A 143 -3.03 -16.86 -22.35
CA LEU A 143 -3.82 -16.54 -23.53
C LEU A 143 -5.23 -16.07 -23.15
N GLY A 144 -5.94 -16.82 -22.30
CA GLY A 144 -7.27 -16.45 -21.82
C GLY A 144 -7.26 -15.13 -21.05
N GLY A 145 -6.30 -14.95 -20.13
CA GLY A 145 -6.15 -13.72 -19.35
C GLY A 145 -5.82 -12.50 -20.20
N GLY A 146 -4.93 -12.63 -21.18
CA GLY A 146 -4.59 -11.54 -22.11
C GLY A 146 -5.74 -11.16 -23.03
N LEU A 147 -6.50 -12.14 -23.54
CA LEU A 147 -7.71 -11.88 -24.34
C LEU A 147 -8.82 -11.24 -23.50
N PHE A 148 -9.03 -11.73 -22.27
CA PHE A 148 -10.00 -11.14 -21.35
C PHE A 148 -9.65 -9.68 -21.02
N ALA A 149 -8.37 -9.40 -20.74
CA ALA A 149 -7.88 -8.04 -20.53
C ALA A 149 -8.07 -7.13 -21.74
N LEU A 150 -7.91 -7.65 -22.96
CA LEU A 150 -8.17 -6.90 -24.19
C LEU A 150 -9.67 -6.55 -24.32
N VAL A 151 -10.56 -7.49 -24.00
CA VAL A 151 -12.01 -7.22 -24.00
C VAL A 151 -12.37 -6.18 -22.94
N GLN A 152 -11.81 -6.29 -21.72
CA GLN A 152 -11.99 -5.27 -20.67
C GLN A 152 -11.52 -3.89 -21.10
N TYR A 153 -10.43 -3.83 -21.85
CA TYR A 153 -9.85 -2.58 -22.34
C TYR A 153 -10.72 -1.92 -23.41
N LEU A 154 -11.28 -2.73 -24.32
CA LEU A 154 -12.12 -2.24 -25.42
C LEU A 154 -13.57 -1.96 -25.01
N GLU A 155 -13.99 -2.48 -23.87
CA GLU A 155 -15.29 -2.30 -23.25
C GLU A 155 -16.52 -2.46 -24.17
N PRO A 156 -16.66 -3.61 -24.87
CA PRO A 156 -17.79 -3.82 -25.77
C PRO A 156 -19.09 -4.03 -24.98
N GLY A 157 -20.05 -3.11 -25.12
CA GLY A 157 -21.41 -3.29 -24.61
C GLY A 157 -21.51 -3.35 -23.09
N SER A 158 -20.77 -2.51 -22.37
CA SER A 158 -20.74 -2.47 -20.90
C SER A 158 -20.21 -3.78 -20.27
N PHE A 159 -19.20 -4.40 -20.90
CA PHE A 159 -18.63 -5.66 -20.45
C PHE A 159 -18.08 -5.56 -19.02
N ASN A 160 -17.52 -4.43 -18.61
CA ASN A 160 -16.93 -4.25 -17.30
C ASN A 160 -18.00 -4.19 -16.20
N ASP A 161 -19.09 -3.49 -16.45
CA ASP A 161 -20.21 -3.39 -15.52
C ASP A 161 -20.93 -4.73 -15.30
N VAL A 162 -20.98 -5.58 -16.33
CA VAL A 162 -21.72 -6.84 -16.28
C VAL A 162 -20.83 -8.03 -15.92
N VAL A 163 -19.72 -8.19 -16.63
CA VAL A 163 -18.86 -9.37 -16.55
C VAL A 163 -17.69 -9.12 -15.61
N THR A 164 -16.94 -8.03 -15.78
CA THR A 164 -15.77 -7.75 -14.92
C THR A 164 -16.16 -7.54 -13.45
N ALA A 165 -17.34 -6.97 -13.19
CA ALA A 165 -17.89 -6.78 -11.85
C ALA A 165 -18.02 -8.07 -11.03
N VAL A 166 -18.08 -9.24 -11.68
CA VAL A 166 -18.11 -10.55 -10.99
C VAL A 166 -16.80 -10.84 -10.25
N TRP A 167 -15.66 -10.38 -10.78
CA TRP A 167 -14.34 -10.57 -10.15
C TRP A 167 -13.83 -9.32 -9.41
N THR A 168 -14.39 -8.15 -9.70
CA THR A 168 -13.73 -6.87 -9.44
C THR A 168 -14.56 -6.01 -8.50
N PRO A 169 -13.98 -5.53 -7.38
CA PRO A 169 -14.64 -4.57 -6.51
C PRO A 169 -14.99 -3.26 -7.24
N PRO A 170 -16.07 -2.55 -6.83
CA PRO A 170 -16.54 -1.34 -7.53
C PRO A 170 -15.47 -0.25 -7.73
N HIS A 171 -14.60 -0.02 -6.74
CA HIS A 171 -13.55 1.00 -6.85
C HIS A 171 -12.48 0.66 -7.92
N HIS A 172 -12.27 -0.63 -8.22
CA HIS A 172 -11.38 -1.06 -9.29
C HIS A 172 -12.05 -1.02 -10.65
N LEU A 173 -13.39 -1.16 -10.74
CA LEU A 173 -14.14 -0.91 -11.96
C LEU A 173 -14.03 0.57 -12.37
N VAL A 174 -14.27 1.49 -11.43
CA VAL A 174 -14.09 2.93 -11.68
C VAL A 174 -12.67 3.25 -12.15
N ALA A 175 -11.65 2.57 -11.61
CA ALA A 175 -10.27 2.76 -12.04
C ALA A 175 -10.04 2.19 -13.45
N LEU A 176 -10.64 1.05 -13.79
CA LEU A 176 -10.59 0.45 -15.12
C LEU A 176 -11.24 1.38 -16.14
N ASP A 177 -12.44 1.89 -15.88
CA ASP A 177 -13.16 2.79 -16.80
C ASP A 177 -12.41 4.09 -17.02
N ARG A 178 -11.85 4.68 -15.95
CA ARG A 178 -11.10 5.93 -16.06
C ARG A 178 -9.74 5.75 -16.73
N THR A 179 -9.00 4.69 -16.40
CA THR A 179 -7.57 4.60 -16.77
C THR A 179 -7.24 3.47 -17.75
N GLY A 180 -8.24 2.71 -18.22
CA GLY A 180 -8.06 1.56 -19.10
C GLY A 180 -7.24 0.43 -18.47
N ARG A 181 -7.20 0.33 -17.13
CA ARG A 181 -6.35 -0.65 -16.43
C ARG A 181 -7.02 -2.00 -16.29
N ALA A 182 -6.73 -2.89 -17.23
CA ALA A 182 -7.26 -4.25 -17.19
C ALA A 182 -6.91 -4.99 -15.88
N VAL A 183 -7.90 -5.67 -15.32
CA VAL A 183 -7.81 -6.39 -14.04
C VAL A 183 -7.87 -7.91 -14.20
N GLY A 184 -8.11 -8.41 -15.41
CA GLY A 184 -8.27 -9.82 -15.71
C GLY A 184 -9.39 -10.47 -14.88
N THR A 185 -9.22 -11.75 -14.56
CA THR A 185 -10.05 -12.50 -13.59
C THR A 185 -9.53 -12.38 -12.15
N ILE A 186 -8.62 -11.44 -11.88
CA ILE A 186 -7.93 -11.28 -10.60
C ILE A 186 -8.50 -10.11 -9.79
N GLY A 187 -9.26 -9.21 -10.42
CA GLY A 187 -10.00 -8.13 -9.75
C GLY A 187 -9.16 -6.92 -9.35
N ASN A 188 -7.86 -6.93 -9.66
CA ASN A 188 -6.95 -5.81 -9.41
C ASN A 188 -5.82 -5.81 -10.44
N ALA A 189 -5.58 -4.66 -11.08
CA ALA A 189 -4.61 -4.54 -12.16
C ALA A 189 -3.16 -4.84 -11.73
N ASN A 190 -2.76 -4.52 -10.50
CA ASN A 190 -1.41 -4.82 -10.03
C ASN A 190 -1.18 -6.32 -9.91
N TYR A 191 -2.13 -7.05 -9.32
CA TYR A 191 -2.08 -8.50 -9.15
C TYR A 191 -2.30 -9.24 -10.47
N PHE A 192 -3.10 -8.68 -11.39
CA PHE A 192 -3.24 -9.21 -12.74
C PHE A 192 -1.92 -9.12 -13.51
N GLY A 193 -1.27 -7.95 -13.52
CA GLY A 193 0.05 -7.81 -14.11
C GLY A 193 1.08 -8.76 -13.48
N LEU A 194 0.99 -8.98 -12.17
CA LEU A 194 1.83 -9.94 -11.45
C LEU A 194 1.61 -11.37 -11.96
N ALA A 195 0.35 -11.81 -12.12
CA ALA A 195 0.01 -13.10 -12.68
C ALA A 195 0.46 -13.25 -14.14
N SER A 196 0.29 -12.21 -14.96
CA SER A 196 0.81 -12.17 -16.33
C SER A 196 2.33 -12.38 -16.34
N GLY A 197 3.07 -11.73 -15.43
CA GLY A 197 4.51 -11.95 -15.25
C GLY A 197 4.89 -13.38 -14.87
N LEU A 198 4.11 -14.03 -13.99
CA LEU A 198 4.30 -15.44 -13.62
C LEU A 198 4.11 -16.38 -14.83
N PHE A 199 3.02 -16.23 -15.57
CA PHE A 199 2.76 -17.09 -16.74
C PHE A 199 3.71 -16.79 -17.90
N LEU A 200 4.15 -15.54 -18.06
CA LEU A 200 5.20 -15.16 -19.00
C LEU A 200 6.50 -15.90 -18.66
N SER A 201 6.92 -15.90 -17.40
CA SER A 201 8.14 -16.59 -16.94
C SER A 201 8.11 -18.09 -17.30
N LEU A 202 6.95 -18.74 -17.15
CA LEU A 202 6.73 -20.14 -17.58
C LEU A 202 6.85 -20.33 -19.08
N CYS A 203 6.18 -19.49 -19.88
CA CYS A 203 6.20 -19.61 -21.33
C CYS A 203 7.62 -19.37 -21.88
N LEU A 204 8.33 -18.35 -21.37
CA LEU A 204 9.70 -18.06 -21.78
C LEU A 204 10.68 -19.17 -21.38
N ALA A 205 10.53 -19.76 -20.19
CA ALA A 205 11.34 -20.91 -19.79
C ALA A 205 11.11 -22.11 -20.71
N ALA A 206 9.86 -22.35 -21.13
CA ALA A 206 9.53 -23.43 -22.06
C ALA A 206 10.16 -23.22 -23.44
N VAL A 207 10.16 -21.98 -23.96
CA VAL A 207 10.83 -21.62 -25.21
C VAL A 207 12.35 -21.76 -25.08
N ALA A 208 12.94 -21.12 -24.07
CA ALA A 208 14.39 -21.07 -23.88
C ALA A 208 15.00 -22.46 -23.69
N LEU A 209 14.33 -23.33 -22.95
CA LEU A 209 14.80 -24.70 -22.69
C LEU A 209 14.27 -25.72 -23.70
N ARG A 210 13.58 -25.27 -24.76
CA ARG A 210 12.98 -26.12 -25.81
C ARG A 210 12.15 -27.26 -25.22
N ALA A 211 11.39 -26.95 -24.18
CA ALA A 211 10.61 -27.91 -23.41
C ALA A 211 9.43 -28.49 -24.20
N VAL A 212 8.93 -27.75 -25.18
CA VAL A 212 7.79 -28.11 -26.01
C VAL A 212 8.16 -28.06 -27.50
N ARG A 213 7.41 -28.79 -28.33
CA ARG A 213 7.58 -28.85 -29.80
C ARG A 213 6.23 -28.87 -30.51
N GLY A 214 6.23 -28.58 -31.81
CA GLY A 214 5.03 -28.64 -32.67
C GLY A 214 3.94 -27.66 -32.20
N ARG A 215 2.68 -28.12 -32.18
CA ARG A 215 1.53 -27.28 -31.76
C ARG A 215 1.66 -26.67 -30.36
N TRP A 216 2.35 -27.34 -29.44
CA TRP A 216 2.55 -26.82 -28.08
C TRP A 216 3.50 -25.62 -28.05
N LEU A 217 4.45 -25.55 -28.98
CA LEU A 217 5.35 -24.40 -29.11
C LEU A 217 4.57 -23.15 -29.55
N TRP A 218 3.64 -23.30 -30.51
CA TRP A 218 2.73 -22.22 -30.91
C TRP A 218 1.88 -21.73 -29.74
N LEU A 219 1.27 -22.64 -28.98
CA LEU A 219 0.48 -22.26 -27.80
C LEU A 219 1.32 -21.49 -26.78
N VAL A 220 2.57 -21.91 -26.53
CA VAL A 220 3.48 -21.21 -25.62
C VAL A 220 3.88 -19.83 -26.14
N HIS A 221 4.13 -19.66 -27.45
CA HIS A 221 4.39 -18.34 -28.03
C HIS A 221 3.17 -17.42 -27.96
N ALA A 222 1.99 -17.93 -28.29
CA ALA A 222 0.74 -17.19 -28.17
C ALA A 222 0.46 -16.79 -26.71
N GLY A 223 0.68 -17.72 -25.77
CA GLY A 223 0.59 -17.46 -24.34
C GLY A 223 1.59 -16.40 -23.88
N ALA A 224 2.86 -16.46 -24.32
CA ALA A 224 3.85 -15.44 -24.00
C ALA A 224 3.46 -14.05 -24.53
N ALA A 225 3.01 -13.96 -25.78
CA ALA A 225 2.55 -12.70 -26.37
C ALA A 225 1.33 -12.14 -25.62
N ALA A 226 0.36 -12.98 -25.29
CA ALA A 226 -0.83 -12.59 -24.52
C ALA A 226 -0.51 -12.20 -23.07
N ALA A 227 0.48 -12.84 -22.44
CA ALA A 227 0.95 -12.43 -21.13
C ALA A 227 1.64 -11.05 -21.17
N VAL A 228 2.42 -10.76 -22.22
CA VAL A 228 2.99 -9.42 -22.43
C VAL A 228 1.89 -8.39 -22.64
N LEU A 229 0.88 -8.70 -23.47
CA LEU A 229 -0.30 -7.85 -23.64
C LEU A 229 -1.01 -7.60 -22.31
N GLY A 230 -1.29 -8.64 -21.53
CA GLY A 230 -1.91 -8.51 -20.21
C GLY A 230 -1.09 -7.66 -19.24
N LEU A 231 0.24 -7.82 -19.24
CA LEU A 231 1.14 -6.99 -18.44
C LEU A 231 1.06 -5.51 -18.84
N VAL A 232 1.04 -5.21 -20.15
CA VAL A 232 0.91 -3.84 -20.68
C VAL A 232 -0.47 -3.25 -20.37
N LEU A 233 -1.56 -3.97 -20.63
CA LEU A 233 -2.93 -3.51 -20.37
C LEU A 233 -3.24 -3.35 -18.88
N SER A 234 -2.56 -4.10 -17.99
CA SER A 234 -2.65 -3.86 -16.55
C SER A 234 -2.08 -2.50 -16.11
N GLN A 235 -1.17 -1.97 -16.94
CA GLN A 235 -0.38 -0.78 -16.69
C GLN A 235 0.26 -0.76 -15.28
N SER A 236 0.58 -1.94 -14.74
CA SER A 236 1.15 -2.11 -13.41
C SER A 236 2.66 -1.87 -13.45
N ARG A 237 3.11 -0.70 -12.96
CA ARG A 237 4.54 -0.37 -12.83
C ARG A 237 5.26 -1.43 -11.99
N THR A 238 4.73 -1.75 -10.81
CA THR A 238 5.31 -2.72 -9.88
C THR A 238 5.46 -4.10 -10.49
N ALA A 239 4.42 -4.62 -11.16
CA ALA A 239 4.51 -5.94 -11.80
C ALA A 239 5.47 -5.94 -13.00
N THR A 240 5.53 -4.84 -13.75
CA THR A 240 6.45 -4.69 -14.88
C THR A 240 7.91 -4.73 -14.40
N PHE A 241 8.26 -3.93 -13.39
CA PHE A 241 9.60 -3.93 -12.80
C PHE A 241 9.96 -5.28 -12.20
N ALA A 242 9.04 -5.91 -11.45
CA ALA A 242 9.25 -7.25 -10.90
C ALA A 242 9.50 -8.30 -11.98
N THR A 243 8.74 -8.25 -13.09
CA THR A 243 8.89 -9.17 -14.22
C THR A 243 10.23 -8.96 -14.93
N LEU A 244 10.64 -7.72 -15.17
CA LEU A 244 11.94 -7.40 -15.77
C LEU A 244 13.10 -7.87 -14.88
N ALA A 245 13.02 -7.66 -13.56
CA ALA A 245 14.02 -8.13 -12.61
C ALA A 245 14.14 -9.67 -12.63
N ALA A 246 13.01 -10.38 -12.63
CA ALA A 246 12.97 -11.82 -12.72
C ALA A 246 13.53 -12.35 -14.05
N MET A 247 13.22 -11.69 -15.17
CA MET A 247 13.80 -12.02 -16.47
C MET A 247 15.31 -11.77 -16.52
N ALA A 248 15.79 -10.66 -15.97
CA ALA A 248 17.21 -10.33 -15.93
C ALA A 248 18.00 -11.36 -15.10
N LEU A 249 17.52 -11.66 -13.88
CA LEU A 249 18.14 -12.66 -13.01
C LEU A 249 18.02 -14.09 -13.58
N GLY A 250 16.90 -14.40 -14.23
CA GLY A 250 16.72 -15.65 -14.97
C GLY A 250 17.72 -15.78 -16.12
N PHE A 251 17.89 -14.73 -16.92
CA PHE A 251 18.87 -14.70 -18.00
C PHE A 251 20.29 -14.92 -17.49
N VAL A 252 20.69 -14.23 -16.43
CA VAL A 252 21.98 -14.45 -15.74
C VAL A 252 22.09 -15.91 -15.30
N GLY A 253 21.04 -16.45 -14.66
CA GLY A 253 20.98 -17.85 -14.24
C GLY A 253 21.20 -18.84 -15.38
N LEU A 254 20.58 -18.60 -16.55
CA LEU A 254 20.76 -19.43 -17.74
C LEU A 254 22.16 -19.30 -18.34
N LEU A 255 22.74 -18.09 -18.39
CA LEU A 255 24.11 -17.88 -18.87
C LEU A 255 25.13 -18.63 -18.01
N LEU A 256 24.91 -18.67 -16.69
CA LEU A 256 25.79 -19.37 -15.76
C LEU A 256 25.66 -20.89 -15.84
N THR A 257 24.49 -21.42 -16.23
CA THR A 257 24.25 -22.88 -16.27
C THR A 257 24.29 -23.49 -17.65
N GLN A 258 24.13 -22.71 -18.72
CA GLN A 258 24.13 -23.19 -20.11
C GLN A 258 25.11 -22.39 -20.97
N ARG A 259 25.97 -23.10 -21.70
CA ARG A 259 27.01 -22.52 -22.57
C ARG A 259 26.51 -21.89 -23.88
N GLY A 260 25.19 -21.75 -24.08
CA GLY A 260 24.61 -21.35 -25.37
C GLY A 260 23.70 -20.12 -25.30
N ARG A 261 24.23 -18.93 -25.62
CA ARG A 261 23.47 -17.66 -25.69
C ARG A 261 22.29 -17.70 -26.67
N ALA A 262 22.36 -18.56 -27.69
CA ALA A 262 21.34 -18.69 -28.74
C ALA A 262 19.97 -19.17 -28.23
N ALA A 263 19.90 -19.80 -27.05
CA ALA A 263 18.65 -20.28 -26.48
C ALA A 263 17.71 -19.14 -26.03
N TYR A 264 18.25 -17.96 -25.69
CA TYR A 264 17.46 -16.86 -25.15
C TYR A 264 16.93 -15.89 -26.22
N LEU A 265 17.61 -15.81 -27.38
CA LEU A 265 17.23 -14.89 -28.46
C LEU A 265 15.76 -15.04 -28.90
N PRO A 266 15.19 -16.25 -29.09
CA PRO A 266 13.78 -16.39 -29.45
C PRO A 266 12.84 -15.90 -28.35
N ALA A 267 13.17 -16.16 -27.08
CA ALA A 267 12.37 -15.72 -25.94
C ALA A 267 12.39 -14.18 -25.82
N ALA A 268 13.58 -13.56 -25.94
CA ALA A 268 13.74 -12.12 -25.93
C ALA A 268 13.01 -11.44 -27.10
N ALA A 269 13.12 -12.01 -28.31
CA ALA A 269 12.45 -11.50 -29.50
C ALA A 269 10.91 -11.49 -29.33
N VAL A 270 10.33 -12.55 -28.77
CA VAL A 270 8.89 -12.61 -28.49
C VAL A 270 8.46 -11.50 -27.55
N VAL A 271 9.20 -11.28 -26.45
CA VAL A 271 8.87 -10.21 -25.48
C VAL A 271 9.01 -8.84 -26.12
N LEU A 272 10.09 -8.58 -26.86
CA LEU A 272 10.32 -7.30 -27.52
C LEU A 272 9.24 -6.99 -28.55
N VAL A 273 8.96 -7.92 -29.46
CA VAL A 273 7.95 -7.73 -30.51
C VAL A 273 6.56 -7.58 -29.91
N ALA A 274 6.16 -8.48 -29.00
CA ALA A 274 4.85 -8.38 -28.35
C ALA A 274 4.72 -7.12 -27.49
N GLY A 275 5.81 -6.70 -26.82
CA GLY A 275 5.85 -5.49 -26.00
C GLY A 275 5.67 -4.23 -26.84
N VAL A 276 6.46 -4.08 -27.90
CA VAL A 276 6.34 -2.96 -28.84
C VAL A 276 4.94 -2.91 -29.46
N ALA A 277 4.42 -4.06 -29.93
CA ALA A 277 3.08 -4.13 -30.50
C ALA A 277 1.98 -3.77 -29.49
N SER A 278 2.08 -4.25 -28.24
CA SER A 278 1.10 -3.97 -27.20
C SER A 278 1.14 -2.51 -26.74
N ILE A 279 2.34 -1.93 -26.60
CA ILE A 279 2.49 -0.50 -26.26
C ILE A 279 1.96 0.37 -27.39
N ALA A 280 2.33 0.07 -28.65
CA ALA A 280 1.80 0.77 -29.81
C ALA A 280 0.28 0.69 -29.89
N PHE A 281 -0.31 -0.47 -29.60
CA PHE A 281 -1.77 -0.62 -29.53
C PHE A 281 -2.40 0.32 -28.49
N VAL A 282 -1.89 0.36 -27.26
CA VAL A 282 -2.42 1.24 -26.20
C VAL A 282 -2.24 2.72 -26.55
N GLU A 283 -1.16 3.09 -27.23
CA GLU A 283 -0.93 4.47 -27.70
C GLU A 283 -1.84 4.86 -28.87
N LEU A 284 -2.20 3.92 -29.74
CA LEU A 284 -3.11 4.16 -30.87
C LEU A 284 -4.59 4.17 -30.45
N VAL A 285 -4.92 3.50 -29.35
CA VAL A 285 -6.26 3.43 -28.78
C VAL A 285 -6.18 3.83 -27.31
N PRO A 286 -5.84 5.08 -26.97
CA PRO A 286 -5.66 5.50 -25.59
C PRO A 286 -7.01 5.53 -24.86
N PRO A 287 -7.05 5.24 -23.54
CA PRO A 287 -8.24 5.47 -22.74
C PRO A 287 -8.48 6.98 -22.58
N ASP A 288 -9.66 7.34 -22.06
CA ASP A 288 -10.05 8.74 -21.85
C ASP A 288 -9.07 9.55 -20.99
N PHE A 289 -8.26 8.89 -20.14
CA PHE A 289 -7.27 9.53 -19.28
C PHE A 289 -5.85 8.99 -19.47
N GLY A 290 -5.09 9.68 -20.33
CA GLY A 290 -3.63 9.57 -20.45
C GLY A 290 -3.14 8.40 -21.30
N SER A 291 -1.90 8.51 -21.79
CA SER A 291 -1.26 7.46 -22.57
C SER A 291 -0.46 6.48 -21.70
N TYR A 292 -0.04 5.35 -22.26
CA TYR A 292 0.87 4.43 -21.55
C TYR A 292 2.17 5.15 -21.19
N HIS A 293 2.69 5.99 -22.09
CA HIS A 293 3.88 6.79 -21.85
C HIS A 293 3.74 7.79 -20.71
N SER A 294 2.61 8.51 -20.59
CA SER A 294 2.44 9.46 -19.48
C SER A 294 2.54 8.75 -18.14
N ARG A 295 2.04 7.51 -18.06
CA ARG A 295 2.12 6.70 -16.85
C ARG A 295 3.52 6.19 -16.55
N PHE A 296 4.43 6.04 -17.50
CA PHE A 296 5.81 5.62 -17.22
C PHE A 296 6.82 6.78 -17.27
N ALA A 297 6.35 8.01 -17.49
CA ALA A 297 7.20 9.19 -17.53
C ALA A 297 7.89 9.44 -16.17
N PRO A 298 9.18 9.82 -16.14
CA PRO A 298 9.92 10.09 -14.90
C PRO A 298 9.25 11.11 -13.98
N ARG A 299 8.62 12.13 -14.58
CA ARG A 299 7.89 13.17 -13.86
C ARG A 299 6.73 12.58 -13.04
N GLU A 300 6.00 11.63 -13.60
CA GLU A 300 4.91 10.88 -12.95
C GLU A 300 5.42 9.75 -12.02
N LEU A 301 6.72 9.43 -12.01
CA LEU A 301 7.32 8.52 -11.02
C LEU A 301 7.62 9.26 -9.71
N THR A 302 7.95 10.56 -9.78
CA THR A 302 8.21 11.42 -8.62
C THR A 302 6.99 12.21 -8.17
N GLU A 303 6.15 12.67 -9.11
CA GLU A 303 4.92 13.45 -8.84
C GLU A 303 3.67 12.57 -8.73
N GLY A 304 3.71 11.36 -9.30
CA GLY A 304 2.58 10.43 -9.26
C GLY A 304 2.31 9.99 -7.82
N SER A 305 1.19 10.48 -7.28
CA SER A 305 0.76 10.29 -5.89
C SER A 305 1.04 8.89 -5.37
N SER A 306 0.72 7.82 -6.12
CA SER A 306 0.86 6.45 -5.62
C SER A 306 2.27 6.03 -5.15
N PHE A 307 3.38 6.36 -5.84
CA PHE A 307 4.70 5.91 -5.38
C PHE A 307 5.26 6.80 -4.26
N GLY A 308 5.08 8.12 -4.37
CA GLY A 308 5.43 9.05 -3.30
C GLY A 308 4.69 8.71 -2.00
N ILE A 309 3.39 8.39 -2.10
CA ILE A 309 2.54 7.91 -0.99
C ILE A 309 3.06 6.60 -0.40
N ARG A 310 3.58 5.68 -1.21
CA ARG A 310 4.18 4.44 -0.71
C ARG A 310 5.46 4.69 0.05
N VAL A 311 6.36 5.48 -0.53
CA VAL A 311 7.63 5.82 0.11
C VAL A 311 7.39 6.58 1.42
N SER A 312 6.41 7.49 1.45
CA SER A 312 6.03 8.18 2.69
C SER A 312 5.48 7.19 3.73
N ARG A 313 4.57 6.28 3.35
CA ARG A 313 4.09 5.20 4.22
C ARG A 313 5.18 4.22 4.68
N TRP A 314 6.25 4.03 3.91
CA TRP A 314 7.38 3.21 4.38
C TRP A 314 8.20 3.98 5.39
N ARG A 315 8.47 5.26 5.11
CA ARG A 315 9.17 6.14 6.05
C ARG A 315 8.42 6.23 7.38
N SER A 316 7.09 6.18 7.38
CA SER A 316 6.31 6.21 8.63
C SER A 316 6.60 5.03 9.55
N ILE A 317 6.53 3.83 9.00
CA ILE A 317 6.80 2.59 9.73
C ILE A 317 8.21 2.62 10.30
N PHE A 318 9.19 3.09 9.50
CA PHE A 318 10.59 3.12 9.94
C PHE A 318 10.92 4.32 10.85
N ALA A 319 10.17 5.41 10.81
CA ALA A 319 10.41 6.58 11.65
C ALA A 319 10.21 6.26 13.14
N GLY A 320 9.20 5.43 13.45
CA GLY A 320 8.96 4.97 14.83
C GLY A 320 10.11 4.16 15.43
N PHE A 321 11.03 3.61 14.64
CA PHE A 321 12.20 2.87 15.16
C PHE A 321 13.25 3.78 15.79
N PHE A 322 13.31 5.04 15.37
CA PHE A 322 14.43 5.93 15.67
C PHE A 322 14.02 7.21 16.41
N GLN A 323 12.74 7.38 16.73
CA GLN A 323 12.30 8.51 17.54
C GLN A 323 12.78 8.32 18.98
N ARG A 324 13.80 9.11 19.34
CA ARG A 324 14.12 9.41 20.74
C ARG A 324 13.05 10.34 21.29
N GLY A 325 12.88 10.37 22.62
CA GLY A 325 11.98 11.32 23.29
C GLY A 325 12.23 12.75 22.80
N PRO A 326 11.23 13.63 22.92
CA PRO A 326 11.31 14.94 22.29
C PRO A 326 12.47 15.75 22.87
N ALA A 327 13.28 16.33 21.98
CA ALA A 327 14.54 17.02 22.32
C ALA A 327 14.37 18.17 23.34
N PHE A 328 13.14 18.70 23.49
CA PHE A 328 12.85 19.78 24.43
C PHE A 328 13.08 19.41 25.90
N CYS A 329 13.01 18.13 26.28
CA CYS A 329 13.32 17.76 27.67
C CYS A 329 14.82 17.85 27.99
N GLU A 330 15.68 17.80 26.98
CA GLU A 330 17.12 17.97 27.15
C GLU A 330 17.53 19.44 27.12
N THR A 331 16.88 20.27 26.29
CA THR A 331 17.26 21.67 26.07
C THR A 331 16.45 22.67 26.90
N GLY A 332 15.25 22.30 27.35
CA GLY A 332 14.29 23.22 27.97
C GLY A 332 13.66 24.22 26.99
N GLU A 333 14.00 24.15 25.70
CA GLU A 333 13.45 25.02 24.66
C GLU A 333 12.08 24.51 24.21
N VAL A 334 11.07 25.38 24.21
CA VAL A 334 9.72 25.09 23.73
C VAL A 334 9.75 25.03 22.20
N PRO A 335 9.42 23.91 21.55
CA PRO A 335 9.22 23.86 20.11
C PRO A 335 8.14 24.88 19.71
N GLY A 336 8.43 25.73 18.73
CA GLY A 336 7.47 26.75 18.26
C GLY A 336 7.55 28.10 18.97
N ILE A 337 8.40 28.29 19.99
CA ILE A 337 8.88 29.65 20.31
C ILE A 337 9.95 29.95 19.25
N PRO A 338 9.70 30.87 18.31
CA PRO A 338 10.66 31.14 17.27
C PRO A 338 12.00 31.50 17.94
N PRO A 339 13.14 30.87 17.55
CA PRO A 339 14.41 31.53 17.79
C PRO A 339 14.28 32.93 17.18
N ALA A 340 15.00 33.93 17.67
CA ALA A 340 14.88 35.34 17.28
C ALA A 340 15.06 35.66 15.75
N ARG A 341 14.98 34.66 14.85
CA ARG A 341 15.09 34.71 13.39
C ARG A 341 14.18 33.74 12.61
N GLY A 342 13.32 32.93 13.24
CA GLY A 342 12.53 31.91 12.54
C GLY A 342 11.10 32.36 12.26
N HIS A 343 10.79 32.74 11.02
CA HIS A 343 9.48 33.24 10.57
C HIS A 343 9.05 34.57 11.19
N GLU A 344 9.92 35.59 11.19
CA GLU A 344 9.50 36.94 11.57
C GLU A 344 8.37 37.40 10.62
N PRO A 345 7.15 37.62 11.15
CA PRO A 345 6.07 38.16 10.35
C PRO A 345 6.42 39.58 9.87
N ALA A 346 6.02 39.92 8.65
CA ALA A 346 6.23 41.27 8.13
C ALA A 346 5.64 42.33 9.08
N PRO A 347 6.32 43.47 9.29
CA PRO A 347 5.90 44.50 10.23
C PRO A 347 4.49 45.00 9.92
N ALA A 348 3.69 45.14 10.97
CA ALA A 348 2.30 45.56 10.91
C ALA A 348 2.15 47.07 10.72
N GLU A 349 1.08 47.50 10.03
CA GLU A 349 0.66 48.91 10.02
C GLU A 349 -0.15 49.25 11.28
N PRO A 350 0.11 50.38 11.95
CA PRO A 350 -0.45 50.67 13.27
C PRO A 350 -1.90 51.13 13.19
N LEU A 351 -2.86 50.29 13.64
CA LEU A 351 -4.29 50.63 13.68
C LEU A 351 -5.02 50.33 15.00
N ALA A 352 -4.40 49.63 15.97
CA ALA A 352 -5.06 49.28 17.24
C ALA A 352 -4.86 50.29 18.39
N GLU A 353 -5.83 50.34 19.30
CA GLU A 353 -5.77 51.10 20.55
C GLU A 353 -4.70 50.52 21.50
N ASP A 354 -3.96 51.37 22.23
CA ASP A 354 -2.87 50.96 23.15
C ASP A 354 -3.31 49.93 24.21
N ALA A 355 -4.58 49.99 24.63
CA ALA A 355 -5.15 49.07 25.60
C ALA A 355 -5.30 47.64 25.05
N ALA A 356 -5.68 47.49 23.78
CA ALA A 356 -5.78 46.18 23.12
C ALA A 356 -4.40 45.55 23.00
N ARG A 357 -3.40 46.32 22.55
CA ARG A 357 -1.99 45.85 22.48
C ARG A 357 -1.45 45.41 23.83
N THR A 358 -1.75 46.16 24.90
CA THR A 358 -1.31 45.80 26.26
C THR A 358 -1.94 44.48 26.72
N ARG A 359 -3.23 44.25 26.43
CA ARG A 359 -3.89 42.96 26.72
C ARG A 359 -3.34 41.82 25.88
N ASP A 360 -3.05 42.06 24.60
CA ASP A 360 -2.47 41.05 23.72
C ASP A 360 -1.07 40.64 24.18
N VAL A 361 -0.24 41.57 24.67
CA VAL A 361 1.05 41.23 25.31
C VAL A 361 0.84 40.31 26.52
N GLN A 362 -0.14 40.60 27.37
CA GLN A 362 -0.46 39.75 28.52
C GLN A 362 -0.95 38.36 28.08
N ARG A 363 -1.85 38.28 27.10
CA ARG A 363 -2.34 37.02 26.52
C ARG A 363 -1.21 36.15 26.00
N LYS A 364 -0.25 36.73 25.30
CA LYS A 364 0.92 36.00 24.79
C LYS A 364 1.76 35.42 25.92
N ALA A 365 2.04 36.24 26.95
CA ALA A 365 2.78 35.80 28.14
C ALA A 365 2.06 34.66 28.88
N ASP A 366 0.74 34.71 28.96
CA ASP A 366 -0.07 33.68 29.61
C ASP A 366 -0.10 32.36 28.83
N VAL A 367 -0.22 32.43 27.50
CA VAL A 367 -0.12 31.26 26.60
C VAL A 367 1.28 30.62 26.71
N GLU A 368 2.35 31.43 26.72
CA GLU A 368 3.72 30.95 26.94
C GLU A 368 3.91 30.26 28.30
N SER A 369 3.32 30.81 29.35
CA SER A 369 3.36 30.24 30.70
C SER A 369 2.68 28.87 30.74
N LEU A 370 1.49 28.76 30.14
CA LEU A 370 0.75 27.50 30.07
C LEU A 370 1.49 26.45 29.23
N ALA A 371 2.05 26.84 28.08
CA ALA A 371 2.85 25.95 27.24
C ALA A 371 4.09 25.40 27.96
N ARG A 372 4.82 26.26 28.70
CA ARG A 372 5.97 25.84 29.51
C ARG A 372 5.57 24.88 30.63
N ALA A 373 4.42 25.10 31.27
CA ALA A 373 3.91 24.21 32.30
C ALA A 373 3.56 22.81 31.74
N LEU A 374 2.91 22.75 30.57
CA LEU A 374 2.61 21.49 29.88
C LEU A 374 3.89 20.72 29.52
N LEU A 375 4.91 21.40 29.01
CA LEU A 375 6.18 20.76 28.68
C LEU A 375 6.89 20.19 29.90
N ARG A 376 6.92 20.93 31.01
CA ARG A 376 7.47 20.43 32.28
C ARG A 376 6.68 19.22 32.79
N PHE A 377 5.35 19.27 32.71
CA PHE A 377 4.51 18.12 33.03
C PHE A 377 4.90 16.89 32.20
N TYR A 378 5.10 17.05 30.90
CA TYR A 378 5.53 15.95 30.03
C TYR A 378 6.92 15.42 30.41
N CYS A 379 7.91 16.29 30.63
CA CYS A 379 9.25 15.85 30.99
C CYS A 379 9.30 15.12 32.34
N ASP A 380 8.43 15.49 33.29
CA ASP A 380 8.36 14.85 34.61
C ASP A 380 7.56 13.55 34.60
N ARG A 381 6.55 13.43 33.73
CA ARG A 381 5.57 12.31 33.73
C ARG A 381 5.68 11.39 32.52
N GLU A 382 6.47 11.75 31.52
CA GLU A 382 6.60 11.09 30.22
C GLU A 382 5.23 10.88 29.50
N ARG A 383 4.25 11.74 29.81
CA ARG A 383 2.91 11.74 29.21
C ARG A 383 2.28 13.13 29.29
N TRP A 384 1.36 13.43 28.38
CA TRP A 384 0.53 14.63 28.46
C TRP A 384 -0.69 14.42 29.37
N PRO A 385 -1.27 15.48 29.97
CA PRO A 385 -2.47 15.40 30.82
C PRO A 385 -3.75 15.25 29.98
N VAL A 386 -3.83 14.20 29.15
CA VAL A 386 -4.95 13.95 28.24
C VAL A 386 -6.21 13.55 29.04
N GLY A 387 -7.30 14.30 28.86
CA GLY A 387 -8.58 14.03 29.53
C GLY A 387 -8.64 14.41 31.01
N GLU A 388 -7.57 15.02 31.55
CA GLU A 388 -7.52 15.56 32.90
C GLU A 388 -7.83 17.08 32.85
N PRO A 389 -8.58 17.66 33.81
CA PRO A 389 -8.72 19.11 33.89
C PRO A 389 -7.33 19.76 34.06
N LEU A 390 -6.98 20.70 33.19
CA LEU A 390 -5.64 21.30 33.19
C LEU A 390 -5.31 22.00 34.50
N ALA A 391 -6.31 22.57 35.17
CA ALA A 391 -6.12 23.16 36.49
C ALA A 391 -5.60 22.13 37.50
N ASP A 392 -6.20 20.93 37.54
CA ASP A 392 -5.82 19.86 38.47
C ASP A 392 -4.45 19.26 38.13
N ALA A 393 -4.13 19.16 36.84
CA ALA A 393 -2.87 18.60 36.36
C ALA A 393 -1.68 19.57 36.54
N LEU A 394 -1.90 20.88 36.36
CA LEU A 394 -0.84 21.87 36.31
C LEU A 394 -0.69 22.68 37.61
N VAL A 395 -1.74 22.86 38.39
CA VAL A 395 -1.72 23.63 39.64
C VAL A 395 -1.75 22.70 40.86
N PRO A 396 -0.92 22.92 41.91
CA PRO A 396 0.08 23.98 42.04
C PRO A 396 1.48 23.58 41.52
N ALA A 397 1.62 22.36 41.00
CA ALA A 397 2.93 21.75 40.75
C ALA A 397 3.77 22.49 39.69
N TYR A 398 3.13 23.02 38.65
CA TYR A 398 3.79 23.66 37.51
C TYR A 398 3.37 25.12 37.33
N LEU A 399 2.18 25.50 37.82
CA LEU A 399 1.64 26.85 37.82
C LEU A 399 1.11 27.23 39.21
N ARG A 400 1.20 28.52 39.57
CA ARG A 400 0.60 29.03 40.83
C ARG A 400 -0.92 29.10 40.76
N ALA A 401 -1.45 29.49 39.60
CA ALA A 401 -2.86 29.56 39.28
C ALA A 401 -3.01 29.44 37.75
N MET A 402 -4.20 29.08 37.27
CA MET A 402 -4.49 29.06 35.83
C MET A 402 -4.58 30.49 35.28
N PRO A 403 -3.83 30.85 34.22
CA PRO A 403 -3.99 32.12 33.53
C PRO A 403 -5.38 32.23 32.87
N ALA A 404 -5.89 33.46 32.77
CA ALA A 404 -7.20 33.75 32.22
C ALA A 404 -7.16 35.05 31.39
N ASP A 405 -8.03 35.14 30.38
CA ASP A 405 -8.11 36.30 29.49
C ASP A 405 -8.35 37.59 30.30
N PRO A 406 -7.53 38.65 30.12
CA PRO A 406 -7.63 39.86 30.93
C PRO A 406 -8.93 40.66 30.69
N LEU A 407 -9.63 40.40 29.58
CA LEU A 407 -10.91 41.04 29.26
C LEU A 407 -12.10 40.22 29.77
N THR A 408 -12.09 38.89 29.58
CA THR A 408 -13.27 38.06 29.89
C THR A 408 -13.17 37.29 31.21
N GLY A 409 -11.96 37.06 31.71
CA GLY A 409 -11.70 36.19 32.86
C GLY A 409 -11.81 34.70 32.55
N ASP A 410 -12.03 34.31 31.29
CA ASP A 410 -12.12 32.91 30.88
C ASP A 410 -10.73 32.26 30.76
N PRO A 411 -10.60 30.95 31.03
CA PRO A 411 -9.35 30.24 30.78
C PRO A 411 -9.02 30.21 29.29
N TYR A 412 -7.72 30.25 28.96
CA TYR A 412 -7.28 30.12 27.57
C TYR A 412 -7.65 28.76 26.98
N PRO A 413 -8.18 28.71 25.74
CA PRO A 413 -8.47 27.45 25.08
C PRO A 413 -7.19 26.64 24.89
N ALA A 414 -7.25 25.38 25.32
CA ALA A 414 -6.17 24.43 25.20
C ALA A 414 -6.71 23.09 24.70
N TYR A 415 -5.98 22.49 23.76
CA TYR A 415 -6.24 21.15 23.24
C TYR A 415 -5.03 20.28 23.55
N VAL A 416 -5.23 19.19 24.29
CA VAL A 416 -4.16 18.28 24.71
C VAL A 416 -4.48 16.87 24.25
N VAL A 417 -3.54 16.27 23.54
CA VAL A 417 -3.55 14.89 23.04
C VAL A 417 -2.25 14.20 23.41
N SER A 418 -2.12 12.90 23.17
CA SER A 418 -0.95 12.15 23.64
C SER A 418 0.32 12.39 22.81
N GLY A 419 0.19 13.05 21.67
CA GLY A 419 1.27 13.48 20.78
C GLY A 419 1.62 14.96 20.95
N GLY A 420 0.85 15.72 21.72
CA GLY A 420 1.17 17.11 21.98
C GLY A 420 0.02 17.94 22.53
N PHE A 421 0.24 19.26 22.52
CA PHE A 421 -0.79 20.22 22.87
C PHE A 421 -0.79 21.43 21.95
N THR A 422 -1.89 22.17 21.96
CA THR A 422 -2.01 23.53 21.43
C THR A 422 -2.74 24.38 22.46
N VAL A 423 -2.15 25.50 22.85
CA VAL A 423 -2.78 26.57 23.64
C VAL A 423 -2.96 27.77 22.72
N ALA A 424 -4.10 28.45 22.81
CA ALA A 424 -4.36 29.64 22.01
C ALA A 424 -4.91 30.81 22.82
N ALA A 425 -4.65 32.03 22.36
CA ALA A 425 -5.34 33.24 22.75
C ALA A 425 -5.81 33.99 21.50
N LYS A 426 -7.04 34.49 21.53
CA LYS A 426 -7.54 35.38 20.49
C LYS A 426 -6.98 36.78 20.73
N LEU A 427 -6.34 37.36 19.73
CA LEU A 427 -5.79 38.70 19.84
C LEU A 427 -6.84 39.74 19.43
N GLU A 428 -6.76 40.91 20.03
CA GLU A 428 -7.64 42.04 19.73
C GLU A 428 -7.11 42.92 18.61
N ASP A 429 -5.78 43.06 18.48
CA ASP A 429 -5.16 43.81 17.40
C ASP A 429 -5.26 43.04 16.07
N PRO A 430 -6.08 43.48 15.10
CA PRO A 430 -6.18 42.82 13.80
C PRO A 430 -4.90 42.96 12.97
N ALA A 431 -4.03 43.92 13.33
CA ALA A 431 -2.73 44.11 12.73
C ALA A 431 -1.64 43.30 13.44
N ASP A 432 -1.94 42.56 14.52
CA ASP A 432 -0.93 41.78 15.22
C ASP A 432 -0.23 40.84 14.23
N PRO A 433 1.11 40.84 14.21
CA PRO A 433 1.82 40.18 13.14
C PRO A 433 1.73 38.64 13.24
N GLU A 434 1.33 38.08 14.38
CA GLU A 434 1.07 36.64 14.55
C GLU A 434 -0.36 36.23 14.12
N GLY A 435 -1.18 37.22 13.77
CA GLY A 435 -2.54 37.06 13.28
C GLY A 435 -3.61 37.13 14.38
N PRO A 436 -4.87 36.80 14.06
CA PRO A 436 -5.99 36.92 15.01
C PRO A 436 -5.93 35.93 16.18
N TRP A 437 -5.01 34.96 16.13
CA TRP A 437 -4.80 33.95 17.16
C TRP A 437 -3.30 33.80 17.42
N TYR A 438 -2.89 34.01 18.68
CA TYR A 438 -1.59 33.58 19.15
C TYR A 438 -1.70 32.15 19.66
N THR A 439 -0.92 31.24 19.12
CA THR A 439 -0.94 29.84 19.54
C THR A 439 0.45 29.34 19.84
N LEU A 440 0.60 28.47 20.84
CA LEU A 440 1.81 27.69 21.06
C LEU A 440 1.44 26.23 21.23
N GLY A 441 2.28 25.35 20.70
CA GLY A 441 2.00 23.93 20.76
C GLY A 441 3.12 23.07 20.21
N THR A 442 3.04 21.79 20.52
CA THR A 442 3.91 20.76 19.94
C THR A 442 3.20 19.92 18.90
N ILE A 443 1.90 20.16 18.66
CA ILE A 443 1.16 19.46 17.61
C ILE A 443 1.74 19.88 16.25
N PRO A 444 2.22 18.92 15.45
CA PRO A 444 2.96 19.22 14.24
C PRO A 444 2.05 19.58 13.07
N ASN A 445 2.58 20.44 12.20
CA ASN A 445 1.97 20.75 10.92
C ASN A 445 2.21 19.60 9.94
N MET A 446 1.11 19.07 9.43
CA MET A 446 1.06 17.95 8.50
C MET A 446 1.14 18.40 7.03
N LEU A 447 1.33 19.69 6.75
CA LEU A 447 1.61 20.17 5.40
C LEU A 447 3.12 20.23 5.14
N LEU A 448 3.51 19.86 3.92
CA LEU A 448 4.89 19.94 3.45
C LEU A 448 5.13 21.27 2.73
N ASN A 449 6.32 21.85 2.92
CA ASN A 449 6.66 23.18 2.39
C ASN A 449 5.56 24.25 2.58
N PRO A 450 5.03 24.40 3.80
CA PRO A 450 3.88 25.28 4.05
C PRO A 450 4.20 26.78 4.03
N SER A 451 5.47 27.16 4.24
CA SER A 451 5.99 28.53 4.04
C SER A 451 6.35 28.84 2.59
N PHE A 452 6.29 27.83 1.71
CA PHE A 452 6.74 27.95 0.32
C PHE A 452 8.20 28.41 0.16
N GLU A 453 9.02 28.16 1.18
CA GLU A 453 10.46 28.46 1.17
C GLU A 453 11.32 27.35 0.56
N SER A 454 10.72 26.29 0.03
CA SER A 454 11.40 25.27 -0.76
C SER A 454 10.89 25.24 -2.20
N GLY A 455 11.81 25.00 -3.13
CA GLY A 455 11.55 24.94 -4.57
C GLY A 455 12.36 25.96 -5.37
N ARG A 456 12.52 25.69 -6.67
CA ARG A 456 13.27 26.56 -7.60
C ARG A 456 12.37 27.63 -8.21
N THR A 457 11.35 27.19 -8.93
CA THR A 457 10.38 28.06 -9.63
C THR A 457 8.96 27.82 -9.14
N ALA A 458 8.61 26.57 -8.88
CA ALA A 458 7.36 26.15 -8.27
C ALA A 458 7.62 25.67 -6.84
N PRO A 459 6.63 25.78 -5.94
CA PRO A 459 6.75 25.25 -4.59
C PRO A 459 6.87 23.73 -4.59
N ASP A 460 7.84 23.20 -3.84
CA ASP A 460 7.94 21.75 -3.63
C ASP A 460 6.69 21.20 -2.91
N ALA A 461 6.32 19.95 -3.17
CA ALA A 461 5.18 19.22 -2.58
C ALA A 461 3.76 19.76 -2.87
N TRP A 462 3.62 20.84 -3.64
CA TRP A 462 2.35 21.36 -4.12
C TRP A 462 2.22 21.15 -5.64
N ALA A 463 1.10 20.61 -6.08
CA ALA A 463 0.85 20.30 -7.49
C ALA A 463 -0.22 21.23 -8.06
N ALA A 464 0.04 21.77 -9.25
CA ALA A 464 -0.92 22.55 -10.02
C ALA A 464 -1.38 21.72 -11.23
N ILE A 465 -2.70 21.61 -11.44
CA ILE A 465 -3.28 20.82 -12.54
C ILE A 465 -4.37 21.61 -13.27
N GLN A 466 -4.84 21.07 -14.40
CA GLN A 466 -5.93 21.66 -15.20
C GLN A 466 -5.62 23.10 -15.64
N GLY A 467 -4.36 23.34 -16.03
CA GLY A 467 -3.88 24.65 -16.49
C GLY A 467 -3.56 25.65 -15.36
N ALA A 468 -3.72 25.26 -14.09
CA ALA A 468 -3.24 26.08 -12.98
C ALA A 468 -1.70 26.19 -12.99
N ASP A 469 -1.20 27.30 -12.49
CA ASP A 469 0.21 27.59 -12.30
C ASP A 469 0.48 28.01 -10.85
N ALA A 470 1.58 27.53 -10.28
CA ALA A 470 2.03 27.84 -8.93
C ALA A 470 3.51 28.23 -8.99
N ARG A 471 3.81 29.50 -8.72
CA ARG A 471 5.18 30.04 -8.79
C ARG A 471 5.62 30.65 -7.48
N LEU A 472 6.87 30.43 -7.11
CA LEU A 472 7.48 31.11 -5.98
C LEU A 472 7.78 32.57 -6.36
N GLN A 473 7.35 33.50 -5.51
CA GLN A 473 7.54 34.94 -5.68
C GLN A 473 8.00 35.55 -4.35
N GLY A 474 8.80 36.61 -4.39
CA GLY A 474 9.17 37.36 -3.20
C GLY A 474 7.98 38.09 -2.54
N GLY A 475 8.15 38.46 -1.27
CA GLY A 475 7.12 39.15 -0.49
C GLY A 475 6.21 38.21 0.31
N GLY A 476 6.78 37.11 0.79
CA GLY A 476 6.12 36.19 1.72
C GLY A 476 5.68 36.85 3.01
N ARG A 477 4.67 36.28 3.64
CA ARG A 477 4.26 36.61 5.00
C ARG A 477 5.24 36.05 6.02
N TYR A 478 5.70 34.81 5.79
CA TYR A 478 6.52 34.02 6.71
C TYR A 478 7.83 33.58 6.07
N GLY A 479 8.67 34.55 5.74
CA GLY A 479 9.96 34.34 5.11
C GLY A 479 10.18 35.30 3.96
N SER A 480 10.98 34.88 3.00
CA SER A 480 11.34 35.68 1.83
C SER A 480 10.38 35.49 0.65
N ARG A 481 9.64 34.38 0.61
CA ARG A 481 8.84 33.92 -0.54
C ARG A 481 7.42 33.52 -0.14
N ALA A 482 6.53 33.61 -1.12
CA ALA A 482 5.17 33.07 -1.11
C ALA A 482 4.91 32.35 -2.43
N ALA A 483 3.84 31.55 -2.49
CA ALA A 483 3.39 30.97 -3.75
C ALA A 483 2.33 31.87 -4.41
N ARG A 484 2.62 32.38 -5.60
CA ARG A 484 1.62 32.97 -6.50
C ARG A 484 0.89 31.86 -7.25
N LEU A 485 -0.41 31.80 -7.06
CA LEU A 485 -1.29 30.85 -7.72
C LEU A 485 -2.07 31.58 -8.81
N THR A 486 -1.94 31.14 -10.05
CA THR A 486 -2.76 31.60 -11.18
C THR A 486 -3.57 30.41 -11.68
N ILE A 487 -4.85 30.40 -11.33
CA ILE A 487 -5.74 29.26 -11.54
C ILE A 487 -6.83 29.66 -12.55
N PRO A 488 -6.90 29.02 -13.73
CA PRO A 488 -7.97 29.26 -14.69
C PRO A 488 -9.30 28.63 -14.22
N PRO A 489 -10.43 28.88 -14.91
CA PRO A 489 -11.68 28.21 -14.58
C PRO A 489 -11.56 26.69 -14.58
N GLY A 490 -11.96 26.06 -13.48
CA GLY A 490 -11.83 24.62 -13.26
C GLY A 490 -10.42 24.13 -12.91
N GLY A 491 -9.41 25.01 -12.87
CA GLY A 491 -8.07 24.70 -12.39
C GLY A 491 -8.01 24.52 -10.87
N LEU A 492 -6.94 23.89 -10.37
CA LEU A 492 -6.69 23.79 -8.93
C LEU A 492 -5.20 23.60 -8.59
N VAL A 493 -4.83 23.99 -7.37
CA VAL A 493 -3.53 23.71 -6.74
C VAL A 493 -3.77 22.92 -5.47
N TYR A 494 -3.00 21.87 -5.22
CA TYR A 494 -3.27 20.98 -4.07
C TYR A 494 -2.02 20.33 -3.50
N GLN A 495 -2.17 19.85 -2.27
CA GLN A 495 -1.22 18.94 -1.61
C GLN A 495 -1.95 17.70 -1.09
N ASN A 496 -1.34 16.53 -1.29
CA ASN A 496 -1.80 15.28 -0.68
C ASN A 496 -1.13 15.10 0.69
N VAL A 497 -1.94 14.96 1.72
CA VAL A 497 -1.52 14.53 3.05
C VAL A 497 -1.89 13.07 3.19
N VAL A 498 -0.88 12.22 3.34
CA VAL A 498 -1.08 10.79 3.63
C VAL A 498 -0.71 10.53 5.07
N PHE A 499 -1.76 10.37 5.86
CA PHE A 499 -1.70 10.18 7.29
C PHE A 499 -2.93 9.40 7.71
N GLU A 500 -2.79 8.54 8.72
CA GLU A 500 -3.92 7.83 9.31
C GLU A 500 -4.51 8.68 10.43
N PHE A 501 -5.51 9.49 10.08
CA PHE A 501 -6.12 10.42 11.02
C PHE A 501 -6.85 9.66 12.13
N GLY A 502 -6.64 10.05 13.39
CA GLY A 502 -7.35 9.51 14.54
C GLY A 502 -8.88 9.63 14.39
N LEU A 503 -9.64 8.70 14.97
CA LEU A 503 -11.12 8.69 14.90
C LEU A 503 -11.74 9.72 15.85
N ARG A 504 -12.81 10.40 15.42
CA ARG A 504 -13.51 11.43 16.21
C ARG A 504 -12.57 12.47 16.80
N ARG A 505 -11.62 12.91 15.97
CA ARG A 505 -10.64 13.94 16.32
C ARG A 505 -10.90 15.18 15.47
N PRO A 506 -10.88 16.38 16.07
CA PRO A 506 -10.91 17.62 15.32
C PRO A 506 -9.56 17.85 14.61
N TYR A 507 -9.60 18.45 13.45
CA TYR A 507 -8.44 18.94 12.71
C TYR A 507 -8.76 20.31 12.12
N THR A 508 -7.76 21.18 12.05
CA THR A 508 -7.88 22.51 11.47
C THR A 508 -6.90 22.68 10.33
N VAL A 509 -7.41 23.08 9.17
CA VAL A 509 -6.64 23.53 8.02
C VAL A 509 -6.65 25.05 7.98
N GLY A 510 -5.51 25.66 7.68
CA GLY A 510 -5.33 27.11 7.59
C GLY A 510 -4.45 27.49 6.40
N VAL A 511 -4.63 28.69 5.87
CA VAL A 511 -3.76 29.29 4.84
C VAL A 511 -3.89 30.80 4.90
N TRP A 512 -2.76 31.51 4.73
CA TRP A 512 -2.76 32.95 4.53
C TRP A 512 -2.82 33.26 3.05
N ALA A 513 -3.65 34.25 2.67
CA ALA A 513 -3.85 34.63 1.29
C ALA A 513 -3.87 36.15 1.12
N LYS A 514 -3.35 36.63 -0.01
CA LYS A 514 -3.30 38.05 -0.36
C LYS A 514 -3.58 38.24 -1.85
N ALA A 515 -4.52 39.12 -2.18
CA ALA A 515 -4.77 39.48 -3.58
C ALA A 515 -3.65 40.41 -4.10
N PRO A 516 -2.91 40.04 -5.16
CA PRO A 516 -1.83 40.87 -5.72
C PRO A 516 -2.33 42.00 -6.62
N GLY A 517 -3.59 41.95 -7.07
CA GLY A 517 -4.19 42.93 -7.99
C GLY A 517 -5.09 43.96 -7.29
N SER A 518 -5.82 44.74 -8.09
CA SER A 518 -6.77 45.76 -7.62
C SER A 518 -8.20 45.24 -7.44
N GLN A 519 -8.45 43.96 -7.75
CA GLN A 519 -9.77 43.34 -7.68
C GLN A 519 -9.79 42.26 -6.60
N PRO A 520 -10.84 42.20 -5.76
CA PRO A 520 -11.02 41.12 -4.80
C PRO A 520 -10.99 39.75 -5.48
N GLN A 521 -10.49 38.74 -4.77
CA GLN A 521 -10.34 37.38 -5.27
C GLN A 521 -11.20 36.43 -4.46
N ALA A 522 -12.00 35.59 -5.13
CA ALA A 522 -12.85 34.62 -4.47
C ALA A 522 -12.09 33.29 -4.30
N LEU A 523 -11.48 33.06 -3.14
CA LEU A 523 -10.73 31.85 -2.83
C LEU A 523 -11.66 30.78 -2.23
N GLN A 524 -11.49 29.53 -2.66
CA GLN A 524 -12.10 28.36 -2.05
C GLN A 524 -11.01 27.43 -1.49
N LEU A 525 -11.05 27.21 -0.18
CA LEU A 525 -10.34 26.12 0.50
C LEU A 525 -11.22 24.87 0.46
N TYR A 526 -10.72 23.83 -0.19
CA TYR A 526 -11.47 22.64 -0.54
C TYR A 526 -10.75 21.40 -0.04
N LEU A 527 -11.46 20.50 0.64
CA LEU A 527 -10.91 19.25 1.14
C LEU A 527 -11.54 18.06 0.42
N ALA A 528 -10.73 17.12 -0.05
CA ALA A 528 -11.18 15.79 -0.48
C ALA A 528 -10.51 14.72 0.38
N ALA A 529 -11.25 13.69 0.78
CA ALA A 529 -10.77 12.70 1.73
C ALA A 529 -10.94 11.26 1.20
N GLY A 530 -9.93 10.42 1.43
CA GLY A 530 -9.97 8.98 1.21
C GLY A 530 -10.02 8.22 2.53
N PHE A 531 -10.91 7.24 2.62
CA PHE A 531 -11.21 6.51 3.85
C PHE A 531 -10.71 5.06 3.79
N ALA A 532 -10.50 4.48 4.97
CA ALA A 532 -10.00 3.12 5.14
C ALA A 532 -10.98 2.05 4.63
N ASP A 533 -12.24 2.39 4.34
CA ASP A 533 -13.21 1.48 3.71
C ASP A 533 -13.12 1.49 2.16
N GLY A 534 -12.21 2.28 1.60
CA GLY A 534 -12.01 2.49 0.18
C GLY A 534 -12.90 3.58 -0.43
N THR A 535 -13.79 4.20 0.36
CA THR A 535 -14.60 5.33 -0.10
C THR A 535 -13.76 6.60 -0.25
N ARG A 536 -14.12 7.43 -1.22
CA ARG A 536 -13.59 8.79 -1.40
C ARG A 536 -14.75 9.78 -1.30
N ARG A 537 -14.60 10.83 -0.51
CA ARG A 537 -15.56 11.95 -0.42
C ARG A 537 -14.94 13.19 -1.02
N ASP A 538 -15.61 13.75 -2.01
CA ASP A 538 -15.11 14.82 -2.87
C ASP A 538 -16.30 15.65 -3.40
N PRO A 539 -16.64 16.80 -2.78
CA PRO A 539 -15.96 17.39 -1.63
C PRO A 539 -16.19 16.59 -0.33
N PHE A 540 -15.18 16.61 0.53
CA PHE A 540 -15.35 16.28 1.94
C PHE A 540 -15.83 17.51 2.73
N LEU A 541 -15.19 18.66 2.53
CA LEU A 541 -15.57 19.93 3.15
C LEU A 541 -15.06 21.12 2.31
N THR A 542 -15.77 22.25 2.32
CA THR A 542 -15.36 23.46 1.59
C THR A 542 -15.59 24.72 2.41
N ARG A 543 -14.75 25.73 2.19
CA ARG A 543 -14.89 27.08 2.73
C ARG A 543 -14.54 28.09 1.64
N GLU A 544 -15.45 29.02 1.40
CA GLU A 544 -15.22 30.13 0.47
C GLU A 544 -14.96 31.42 1.25
N ALA A 545 -14.07 32.26 0.72
CA ALA A 545 -13.77 33.58 1.26
C ALA A 545 -13.48 34.56 0.13
N GLN A 546 -13.95 35.80 0.29
CA GLN A 546 -13.51 36.92 -0.53
C GLN A 546 -12.24 37.49 0.08
N ILE A 547 -11.17 37.56 -0.70
CA ILE A 547 -9.89 38.13 -0.31
C ILE A 547 -9.83 39.54 -0.89
N PRO A 548 -9.92 40.58 -0.04
CA PRO A 548 -9.89 41.96 -0.48
C PRO A 548 -8.60 42.31 -1.23
N ALA A 549 -8.70 43.28 -2.14
CA ALA A 549 -7.56 43.88 -2.85
C ALA A 549 -6.97 45.07 -2.06
N ASP A 550 -6.83 44.92 -0.76
CA ASP A 550 -6.27 45.91 0.16
C ASP A 550 -4.75 45.75 0.34
N GLY A 551 -4.16 44.71 -0.25
CA GLY A 551 -2.75 44.39 -0.11
C GLY A 551 -2.40 43.77 1.25
N ALA A 552 -3.37 43.49 2.12
CA ALA A 552 -3.16 42.80 3.38
C ALA A 552 -3.19 41.27 3.21
N TRP A 553 -2.63 40.57 4.20
CA TRP A 553 -2.73 39.12 4.29
C TRP A 553 -3.96 38.74 5.11
N HIS A 554 -4.78 37.84 4.57
CA HIS A 554 -6.03 37.37 5.16
C HIS A 554 -5.92 35.89 5.49
N HIS A 555 -6.22 35.50 6.73
CA HIS A 555 -6.17 34.11 7.16
C HIS A 555 -7.51 33.41 6.89
N LEU A 556 -7.45 32.30 6.14
CA LEU A 556 -8.57 31.42 5.90
C LEU A 556 -8.34 30.11 6.66
N SER A 557 -9.30 29.70 7.49
CA SER A 557 -9.24 28.41 8.17
C SER A 557 -10.55 27.64 8.10
N LEU A 558 -10.44 26.33 8.27
CA LEU A 558 -11.51 25.35 8.20
C LEU A 558 -11.24 24.23 9.19
N THR A 559 -12.15 24.04 10.14
CA THR A 559 -12.08 22.94 11.12
C THR A 559 -13.05 21.83 10.72
N PHE A 560 -12.63 20.58 10.85
CA PHE A 560 -13.47 19.39 10.63
C PHE A 560 -13.21 18.34 11.71
N GLU A 561 -14.15 17.41 11.88
CA GLU A 561 -13.99 16.26 12.77
C GLU A 561 -14.00 14.97 11.95
N THR A 562 -13.10 14.05 12.25
CA THR A 562 -13.09 12.72 11.61
C THR A 562 -14.25 11.86 12.11
N GLY A 563 -14.76 10.99 11.24
CA GLY A 563 -15.89 10.13 11.56
C GLY A 563 -15.51 8.82 12.26
N ASN A 564 -16.43 7.85 12.22
CA ASN A 564 -16.21 6.48 12.68
C ASN A 564 -15.39 5.62 11.69
N VAL A 565 -15.20 6.10 10.47
CA VAL A 565 -14.35 5.46 9.47
C VAL A 565 -13.06 6.27 9.39
N ARG A 566 -11.92 5.58 9.51
CA ARG A 566 -10.61 6.20 9.53
C ARG A 566 -10.33 6.88 8.19
N MET A 567 -9.90 8.15 8.24
CA MET A 567 -9.41 8.86 7.07
C MET A 567 -7.92 8.52 6.88
N THR A 568 -7.51 8.21 5.65
CA THR A 568 -6.15 7.72 5.32
C THR A 568 -5.41 8.64 4.37
N THR A 569 -6.14 9.49 3.66
CA THR A 569 -5.62 10.53 2.80
C THR A 569 -6.52 11.76 2.87
N LEU A 570 -5.90 12.94 2.87
CA LEU A 570 -6.58 14.22 2.78
C LEU A 570 -5.91 15.03 1.66
N GLN A 571 -6.69 15.58 0.74
CA GLN A 571 -6.21 16.52 -0.26
C GLN A 571 -6.63 17.91 0.19
N VAL A 572 -5.65 18.78 0.45
CA VAL A 572 -5.88 20.20 0.71
C VAL A 572 -5.77 20.92 -0.64
N ILE A 573 -6.89 21.46 -1.11
CA ILE A 573 -7.05 22.04 -2.45
C ILE A 573 -7.38 23.52 -2.33
N LEU A 574 -6.70 24.33 -3.13
CA LEU A 574 -6.94 25.75 -3.33
C LEU A 574 -7.43 25.97 -4.77
N ARG A 575 -8.58 26.62 -4.93
CA ARG A 575 -9.15 26.97 -6.24
C ARG A 575 -10.03 28.22 -6.15
N GLY A 576 -10.47 28.75 -7.29
CA GLY A 576 -11.45 29.84 -7.30
C GLY A 576 -12.85 29.39 -6.90
N ALA A 577 -13.56 30.20 -6.13
CA ALA A 577 -14.95 29.94 -5.72
C ALA A 577 -15.86 29.78 -6.94
N GLY A 578 -16.77 28.79 -6.89
CA GLY A 578 -17.61 28.44 -8.04
C GLY A 578 -16.84 28.03 -9.32
N GLY A 579 -15.53 27.77 -9.24
CA GLY A 579 -14.69 27.51 -10.42
C GLY A 579 -14.28 28.76 -11.20
N ALA A 580 -14.40 29.94 -10.60
CA ALA A 580 -13.90 31.20 -11.17
C ALA A 580 -12.37 31.20 -11.33
N PRO A 581 -11.81 32.04 -12.22
CA PRO A 581 -10.36 32.25 -12.25
C PRO A 581 -9.88 32.89 -10.95
N LEU A 582 -8.65 32.59 -10.54
CA LEU A 582 -8.03 33.08 -9.31
C LEU A 582 -6.58 33.52 -9.59
N ASP A 583 -6.19 34.70 -9.14
CA ASP A 583 -4.79 35.12 -9.06
C ASP A 583 -4.50 35.62 -7.64
N ILE A 584 -3.74 34.84 -6.86
CA ILE A 584 -3.55 35.11 -5.43
C ILE A 584 -2.15 34.73 -4.96
N LEU A 585 -1.63 35.40 -3.93
CA LEU A 585 -0.47 34.96 -3.17
C LEU A 585 -0.94 34.15 -1.97
N VAL A 586 -0.31 33.00 -1.71
CA VAL A 586 -0.54 32.19 -0.52
C VAL A 586 0.75 31.93 0.25
N ASP A 587 0.61 31.85 1.57
CA ASP A 587 1.70 31.56 2.49
C ASP A 587 1.19 30.89 3.78
N GLY A 588 2.09 30.33 4.58
CA GLY A 588 1.84 29.80 5.93
C GLY A 588 0.67 28.83 6.00
N ALA A 589 0.67 27.80 5.15
CA ALA A 589 -0.38 26.79 5.14
C ALA A 589 -0.25 25.85 6.35
N THR A 590 -1.35 25.50 7.01
CA THR A 590 -1.32 24.61 8.17
C THR A 590 -2.35 23.50 8.08
N LEU A 591 -2.02 22.30 8.55
CA LEU A 591 -2.96 21.23 8.89
C LEU A 591 -2.49 20.61 10.20
N ASN A 592 -3.27 20.76 11.26
CA ASN A 592 -2.92 20.25 12.59
C ASN A 592 -4.11 19.51 13.20
N GLU A 593 -3.82 18.59 14.13
CA GLU A 593 -4.85 18.02 15.00
C GLU A 593 -5.29 19.06 16.04
N GLY A 594 -6.59 19.15 16.30
CA GLY A 594 -7.19 20.11 17.20
C GLY A 594 -8.23 20.99 16.52
N PRO A 595 -9.08 21.66 17.31
CA PRO A 595 -10.08 22.59 16.79
C PRO A 595 -9.55 24.02 16.59
N LEU A 596 -8.31 24.28 17.04
CA LEU A 596 -7.69 25.60 17.08
C LEU A 596 -6.76 25.76 15.86
N PRO A 597 -6.83 26.88 15.13
CA PRO A 597 -5.87 27.18 14.08
C PRO A 597 -4.51 27.47 14.71
N VAL A 598 -3.49 26.67 14.40
CA VAL A 598 -2.12 26.94 14.82
C VAL A 598 -1.56 28.09 13.98
N SER A 599 -1.02 29.11 14.63
CA SER A 599 -0.26 30.17 13.98
C SER A 599 0.98 29.58 13.32
N PHE A 600 1.13 29.85 12.02
CA PHE A 600 2.21 29.28 11.23
C PHE A 600 3.60 29.60 11.80
N ALA A 601 3.79 30.78 12.40
CA ALA A 601 5.06 31.18 13.02
C ALA A 601 5.55 30.20 14.11
N THR A 602 4.62 29.46 14.71
CA THR A 602 4.86 28.53 15.83
C THR A 602 4.71 27.07 15.42
N ALA A 603 4.29 26.83 14.19
CA ALA A 603 4.04 25.49 13.67
C ALA A 603 5.37 24.75 13.43
N VAL A 604 5.46 23.52 13.91
CA VAL A 604 6.59 22.64 13.61
C VAL A 604 6.23 21.78 12.43
N ASP A 605 6.85 22.02 11.28
CA ASP A 605 6.64 21.24 10.09
C ASP A 605 7.21 19.82 10.26
N VAL A 606 6.34 18.83 10.16
CA VAL A 606 6.74 17.42 10.20
C VAL A 606 6.19 16.72 8.98
N ASP A 607 7.05 15.93 8.32
CA ASP A 607 6.60 15.02 7.29
C ASP A 607 5.51 14.11 7.88
N PRO A 608 4.25 14.14 7.39
CA PRO A 608 3.15 13.36 7.94
C PRO A 608 3.46 11.86 7.99
N ALA A 609 4.36 11.39 7.12
CA ALA A 609 4.92 10.07 7.25
C ALA A 609 5.47 9.81 8.65
N ARG A 610 6.22 10.73 9.25
CA ARG A 610 6.88 10.51 10.54
C ARG A 610 5.92 10.54 11.74
N LEU A 611 4.65 10.87 11.51
CA LEU A 611 3.65 10.94 12.56
C LEU A 611 3.03 9.56 12.78
N ASN A 612 2.96 9.15 14.04
CA ASN A 612 2.25 7.95 14.45
C ASN A 612 0.87 8.35 14.98
N PRO A 613 -0.22 7.77 14.47
CA PRO A 613 -1.54 7.95 15.06
C PRO A 613 -1.52 7.36 16.47
N GLU A 614 -1.82 8.20 17.45
CA GLU A 614 -1.74 7.87 18.87
C GLU A 614 -2.66 6.71 19.29
N ASP A 615 -3.75 6.51 18.57
CA ASP A 615 -4.74 5.48 18.86
C ASP A 615 -4.41 4.13 18.20
N LEU A 616 -3.26 4.02 17.54
CA LEU A 616 -2.87 2.83 16.81
C LEU A 616 -1.60 2.19 17.40
N PRO A 617 -1.67 0.91 17.77
CA PRO A 617 -0.48 0.21 18.20
C PRO A 617 0.48 0.10 17.05
N THR A 618 1.75 0.43 17.24
CA THR A 618 2.80 0.44 16.22
C THR A 618 3.74 -0.75 16.38
N PHE A 619 4.55 -1.03 15.36
CA PHE A 619 5.63 -2.02 15.47
C PHE A 619 6.49 -1.85 16.74
N ALA A 620 6.72 -0.61 17.19
CA ALA A 620 7.52 -0.33 18.39
C ALA A 620 6.92 -0.95 19.67
N ASP A 621 5.61 -1.17 19.71
CA ASP A 621 4.93 -1.80 20.85
C ASP A 621 5.19 -3.31 20.94
N SER A 622 5.61 -3.94 19.84
CA SER A 622 5.90 -5.38 19.78
C SER A 622 6.86 -5.70 18.62
N PRO A 623 8.16 -5.39 18.74
CA PRO A 623 9.08 -5.54 17.62
C PRO A 623 9.37 -7.01 17.24
N ILE A 624 9.30 -7.91 18.23
CA ILE A 624 9.62 -9.34 18.02
C ILE A 624 8.43 -10.10 17.43
N LEU A 625 7.24 -9.91 18.00
CA LEU A 625 6.03 -10.67 17.66
C LEU A 625 5.03 -9.87 16.80
N GLY A 626 5.16 -8.56 16.69
CA GLY A 626 4.23 -7.70 15.96
C GLY A 626 2.96 -7.39 16.75
N VAL A 627 2.14 -6.51 16.18
CA VAL A 627 0.88 -6.03 16.80
C VAL A 627 -0.36 -6.81 16.36
N GLY A 628 -0.19 -7.86 15.58
CA GLY A 628 -1.27 -8.65 15.02
C GLY A 628 -1.95 -8.01 13.79
N PRO A 629 -2.85 -8.75 13.13
CA PRO A 629 -3.59 -8.26 11.97
C PRO A 629 -4.60 -7.18 12.40
N ARG A 630 -4.34 -5.92 12.01
CA ARG A 630 -5.29 -4.81 12.20
C ARG A 630 -6.48 -4.97 11.25
N LYS A 631 -7.71 -4.98 11.79
CA LYS A 631 -8.94 -5.36 11.06
C LYS A 631 -9.79 -4.17 10.63
N ASP A 632 -9.67 -3.06 11.36
CA ASP A 632 -10.44 -1.83 11.13
C ASP A 632 -9.66 -0.82 10.26
N ILE A 633 -8.38 -1.11 10.01
CA ILE A 633 -7.55 -0.43 9.05
C ILE A 633 -7.45 -1.38 7.87
N GLN A 634 -8.22 -1.16 6.80
CA GLN A 634 -8.01 -1.97 5.62
C GLN A 634 -6.56 -1.78 5.16
N LEU A 635 -5.97 -2.90 4.76
CA LEU A 635 -4.61 -3.17 4.29
C LEU A 635 -4.04 -2.27 3.19
N GLY A 636 -4.65 -1.13 2.89
CA GLY A 636 -4.10 -0.10 2.05
C GLY A 636 -3.05 0.78 2.73
N ALA A 637 -2.80 0.64 4.04
CA ALA A 637 -1.89 1.52 4.79
C ALA A 637 -0.42 1.43 4.35
N VAL A 638 0.00 0.27 3.81
CA VAL A 638 1.40 0.03 3.43
C VAL A 638 1.44 -0.84 2.19
N ASP A 639 1.70 -0.26 1.01
CA ASP A 639 1.96 -1.09 -0.19
C ASP A 639 3.41 -1.62 -0.14
N ASN A 640 3.74 -2.40 0.89
CA ASN A 640 4.99 -3.16 1.06
C ASN A 640 4.70 -4.33 2.00
N GLU A 641 4.77 -5.54 1.45
CA GLU A 641 4.44 -6.76 2.16
C GLU A 641 5.39 -7.02 3.32
N TYR A 642 6.68 -6.72 3.16
CA TYR A 642 7.66 -6.97 4.20
C TYR A 642 7.45 -6.06 5.39
N ALA A 643 7.17 -4.78 5.15
CA ALA A 643 6.85 -3.82 6.20
C ALA A 643 5.51 -4.17 6.88
N LEU A 644 4.53 -4.64 6.11
CA LEU A 644 3.27 -5.14 6.65
C LEU A 644 3.47 -6.37 7.54
N PHE A 645 4.29 -7.34 7.12
CA PHE A 645 4.62 -8.51 7.93
C PHE A 645 5.40 -8.13 9.18
N LEU A 646 6.29 -7.14 9.07
CA LEU A 646 7.07 -6.64 10.20
C LEU A 646 6.15 -6.02 11.24
N ASP A 647 5.25 -5.13 10.82
CA ASP A 647 4.25 -4.52 11.68
C ASP A 647 3.33 -5.57 12.33
N ARG A 648 2.74 -6.47 11.53
CA ARG A 648 1.76 -7.44 12.01
C ARG A 648 2.34 -8.57 12.83
N TYR A 649 3.45 -9.15 12.40
CA TYR A 649 3.98 -10.41 12.92
C TYR A 649 5.43 -10.30 13.44
N GLY A 650 5.94 -9.07 13.52
CA GLY A 650 7.24 -8.76 14.06
C GLY A 650 8.39 -9.29 13.21
N LEU A 651 9.59 -9.24 13.78
CA LEU A 651 10.78 -9.82 13.17
C LEU A 651 10.65 -11.33 12.95
N VAL A 652 9.98 -12.05 13.87
CA VAL A 652 9.83 -13.51 13.79
C VAL A 652 8.97 -13.92 12.60
N GLY A 653 7.78 -13.34 12.45
CA GLY A 653 6.90 -13.64 11.32
C GLY A 653 7.47 -13.19 9.99
N THR A 654 8.16 -12.04 9.96
CA THR A 654 8.85 -11.56 8.76
C THR A 654 9.98 -12.49 8.33
N ALA A 655 10.81 -12.96 9.26
CA ALA A 655 11.86 -13.92 8.97
C ALA A 655 11.30 -15.26 8.47
N ALA A 656 10.21 -15.74 9.07
CA ALA A 656 9.51 -16.95 8.62
C ALA A 656 8.95 -16.79 7.19
N TYR A 657 8.38 -15.62 6.88
CA TYR A 657 7.87 -15.30 5.55
C TYR A 657 8.98 -15.22 4.49
N ILE A 658 10.08 -14.53 4.77
CA ILE A 658 11.25 -14.48 3.87
C ILE A 658 11.83 -15.88 3.66
N THR A 659 11.93 -16.68 4.72
CA THR A 659 12.40 -18.07 4.64
C THR A 659 11.51 -18.90 3.72
N LEU A 660 10.19 -18.71 3.81
CA LEU A 660 9.22 -19.39 2.94
C LEU A 660 9.42 -19.01 1.46
N LEU A 661 9.62 -17.73 1.15
CA LEU A 661 9.91 -17.28 -0.23
C LEU A 661 11.24 -17.86 -0.76
N VAL A 662 12.30 -17.80 0.04
CA VAL A 662 13.62 -18.36 -0.33
C VAL A 662 13.54 -19.87 -0.54
N ALA A 663 12.82 -20.59 0.33
CA ALA A 663 12.63 -22.03 0.21
C ALA A 663 11.89 -22.41 -1.08
N GLY A 664 10.86 -21.65 -1.45
CA GLY A 664 10.14 -21.81 -2.72
C GLY A 664 11.05 -21.62 -3.95
N GLY A 665 11.82 -20.53 -3.97
CA GLY A 665 12.80 -20.28 -5.04
C GLY A 665 13.88 -21.36 -5.12
N ALA A 666 14.39 -21.82 -3.98
CA ALA A 666 15.38 -22.88 -3.90
C ALA A 666 14.83 -24.23 -4.41
N VAL A 667 13.56 -24.53 -4.18
CA VAL A 667 12.90 -25.72 -4.75
C VAL A 667 12.83 -25.64 -6.27
N GLY A 668 12.43 -24.50 -6.83
CA GLY A 668 12.43 -24.28 -8.27
C GLY A 668 13.82 -24.46 -8.89
N TRP A 669 14.83 -23.83 -8.28
CA TRP A 669 16.22 -23.94 -8.74
C TRP A 669 16.75 -25.38 -8.70
N ARG A 670 16.47 -26.10 -7.60
CA ARG A 670 16.83 -27.53 -7.50
C ARG A 670 16.11 -28.37 -8.55
N ALA A 671 14.83 -28.14 -8.80
CA ALA A 671 14.06 -28.84 -9.83
C ALA A 671 14.64 -28.59 -11.23
N TYR A 672 15.05 -27.36 -11.53
CA TYR A 672 15.75 -27.00 -12.77
C TYR A 672 17.09 -27.73 -12.94
N ARG A 673 17.90 -27.76 -11.87
CA ARG A 673 19.24 -28.35 -11.87
C ARG A 673 19.25 -29.87 -11.94
N ARG A 674 18.17 -30.55 -11.54
CA ARG A 674 18.05 -32.01 -11.54
C ARG A 674 18.06 -32.56 -12.98
N PRO A 675 18.69 -33.71 -13.24
CA PRO A 675 18.48 -34.46 -14.47
C PRO A 675 17.01 -34.83 -14.62
N GLY A 676 16.43 -34.57 -15.79
CA GLY A 676 15.00 -34.76 -16.01
C GLY A 676 14.56 -34.26 -17.38
N PRO A 677 13.29 -34.50 -17.75
CA PRO A 677 12.74 -34.05 -19.03
C PRO A 677 12.72 -32.51 -19.10
N ALA A 678 12.87 -31.96 -20.30
CA ALA A 678 12.93 -30.51 -20.50
C ALA A 678 11.71 -29.73 -19.93
N PRO A 679 10.46 -30.23 -20.02
CA PRO A 679 9.32 -29.63 -19.32
C PRO A 679 9.49 -29.47 -17.80
N ALA A 680 10.04 -30.48 -17.13
CA ALA A 680 10.30 -30.43 -15.69
C ALA A 680 11.34 -29.36 -15.36
N LYS A 681 12.40 -29.26 -16.17
CA LYS A 681 13.43 -28.23 -16.01
C LYS A 681 12.88 -26.83 -16.23
N ALA A 682 12.05 -26.64 -17.26
CA ALA A 682 11.40 -25.36 -17.55
C ALA A 682 10.43 -24.94 -16.44
N ALA A 683 9.61 -25.86 -15.93
CA ALA A 683 8.73 -25.59 -14.80
C ALA A 683 9.54 -25.25 -13.52
N GLY A 684 10.65 -25.93 -13.24
CA GLY A 684 11.51 -25.60 -12.11
C GLY A 684 12.19 -24.23 -12.26
N PHE A 685 12.71 -23.93 -13.44
CA PHE A 685 13.40 -22.67 -13.71
C PHE A 685 12.46 -21.47 -13.61
N ALA A 686 11.28 -21.57 -14.24
CA ALA A 686 10.28 -20.53 -14.15
C ALA A 686 9.77 -20.35 -12.72
N LEU A 687 9.71 -21.40 -11.89
CA LEU A 687 9.31 -21.26 -10.49
C LEU A 687 10.34 -20.43 -9.71
N ALA A 688 11.64 -20.68 -9.93
CA ALA A 688 12.69 -19.88 -9.31
C ALA A 688 12.58 -18.40 -9.73
N ALA A 689 12.37 -18.14 -11.02
CA ALA A 689 12.15 -16.78 -11.53
C ALA A 689 10.88 -16.14 -10.93
N SER A 690 9.80 -16.90 -10.77
CA SER A 690 8.56 -16.45 -10.13
C SER A 690 8.75 -16.04 -8.68
N PHE A 691 9.58 -16.72 -7.89
CA PHE A 691 9.86 -16.30 -6.51
C PHE A 691 10.72 -15.04 -6.45
N VAL A 692 11.62 -14.81 -7.40
CA VAL A 692 12.32 -13.52 -7.56
C VAL A 692 11.30 -12.42 -7.90
N LEU A 693 10.41 -12.71 -8.84
CA LEU A 693 9.34 -11.81 -9.26
C LEU A 693 8.45 -11.41 -8.07
N LEU A 694 7.99 -12.38 -7.28
CA LEU A 694 7.23 -12.14 -6.05
C LEU A 694 8.04 -11.33 -5.04
N ALA A 695 9.31 -11.66 -4.83
CA ALA A 695 10.15 -10.98 -3.86
C ALA A 695 10.33 -9.48 -4.18
N VAL A 696 10.51 -9.14 -5.46
CA VAL A 696 10.61 -7.75 -5.92
C VAL A 696 9.24 -7.06 -5.87
N PHE A 697 8.17 -7.75 -6.29
CA PHE A 697 6.82 -7.19 -6.23
C PHE A 697 6.42 -6.83 -4.79
N ASN A 698 6.77 -7.69 -3.84
CA ASN A 698 6.48 -7.53 -2.40
C ASN A 698 7.09 -6.28 -1.76
N VAL A 699 8.09 -5.67 -2.40
CA VAL A 699 8.60 -4.36 -1.97
C VAL A 699 7.54 -3.28 -2.14
N ALA A 700 6.70 -3.37 -3.17
CA ALA A 700 5.76 -2.31 -3.56
C ALA A 700 4.29 -2.72 -3.60
N ALA A 701 3.93 -3.97 -3.33
CA ALA A 701 2.55 -4.42 -3.18
C ALA A 701 2.51 -5.83 -2.54
N GLY A 702 1.46 -6.14 -1.79
CA GLY A 702 1.37 -7.38 -1.03
C GLY A 702 0.88 -8.61 -1.80
N SER A 703 1.72 -9.63 -2.03
CA SER A 703 1.28 -10.83 -2.76
C SER A 703 0.66 -11.91 -1.88
N PHE A 704 1.04 -12.04 -0.59
CA PHE A 704 0.67 -13.17 0.26
C PHE A 704 -0.82 -13.20 0.56
N TYR A 705 -1.46 -12.05 0.67
CA TYR A 705 -2.89 -11.93 0.94
C TYR A 705 -3.77 -12.17 -0.29
N HIS A 706 -3.16 -12.37 -1.47
CA HIS A 706 -3.89 -12.59 -2.71
C HIS A 706 -4.11 -14.08 -2.99
N PHE A 707 -5.20 -14.64 -2.43
CA PHE A 707 -5.53 -16.08 -2.46
C PHE A 707 -5.36 -16.74 -3.83
N GLN A 708 -5.94 -16.18 -4.89
CA GLN A 708 -5.85 -16.71 -6.27
C GLN A 708 -4.42 -16.94 -6.75
N LEU A 709 -3.55 -15.97 -6.49
CA LEU A 709 -2.19 -15.98 -7.01
C LEU A 709 -1.33 -16.93 -6.20
N MET A 710 -1.42 -16.83 -4.87
CA MET A 710 -0.68 -17.69 -3.97
C MET A 710 -1.11 -19.14 -4.11
N ALA A 711 -2.39 -19.40 -4.41
CA ALA A 711 -2.88 -20.73 -4.68
C ALA A 711 -2.16 -21.36 -5.88
N VAL A 712 -2.07 -20.63 -7.00
CA VAL A 712 -1.35 -21.08 -8.21
C VAL A 712 0.14 -21.27 -7.92
N VAL A 713 0.77 -20.32 -7.23
CA VAL A 713 2.21 -20.35 -6.90
C VAL A 713 2.55 -21.56 -6.03
N TRP A 714 1.82 -21.79 -4.93
CA TRP A 714 2.12 -22.87 -3.99
C TRP A 714 1.78 -24.25 -4.54
N ALA A 715 0.68 -24.37 -5.30
CA ALA A 715 0.35 -25.58 -6.04
C ALA A 715 1.49 -25.94 -7.03
N TRP A 716 1.99 -24.96 -7.79
CA TRP A 716 3.12 -25.17 -8.69
C TRP A 716 4.43 -25.48 -7.94
N ALA A 717 4.71 -24.81 -6.82
CA ALA A 717 5.86 -25.11 -5.97
C ALA A 717 5.85 -26.56 -5.48
N GLY A 718 4.67 -27.06 -5.10
CA GLY A 718 4.44 -28.46 -4.78
C GLY A 718 4.78 -29.38 -5.94
N ALA A 719 4.20 -29.10 -7.11
CA ALA A 719 4.44 -29.90 -8.29
C ALA A 719 5.93 -29.96 -8.67
N ALA A 720 6.68 -28.87 -8.51
CA ALA A 720 8.13 -28.83 -8.74
C ALA A 720 8.92 -29.62 -7.68
N ALA A 721 8.54 -29.53 -6.40
CA ALA A 721 9.19 -30.26 -5.30
C ALA A 721 9.06 -31.78 -5.47
N GLY A 722 7.89 -32.25 -5.93
CA GLY A 722 7.58 -33.66 -6.12
C GLY A 722 8.20 -34.31 -7.37
N LEU A 723 8.90 -33.57 -8.23
CA LEU A 723 9.50 -34.13 -9.44
C LEU A 723 10.63 -35.12 -9.09
N PRO A 724 10.58 -36.36 -9.60
CA PRO A 724 11.56 -37.39 -9.26
C PRO A 724 12.95 -36.98 -9.72
N ALA A 725 13.95 -37.22 -8.87
CA ALA A 725 15.35 -36.96 -9.19
C ALA A 725 15.88 -38.04 -10.14
N GLY A 726 15.68 -37.88 -11.45
CA GLY A 726 16.45 -38.49 -12.55
C GLY A 726 16.62 -40.02 -12.62
N GLY A 727 16.20 -40.80 -11.64
CA GLY A 727 16.26 -42.26 -11.68
C GLY A 727 15.19 -42.78 -12.62
N SER A 728 15.59 -43.55 -13.64
CA SER A 728 14.68 -44.13 -14.62
C SER A 728 13.51 -44.83 -13.90
N PRO A 729 12.27 -44.30 -13.99
CA PRO A 729 11.10 -44.88 -13.32
C PRO A 729 10.81 -46.30 -13.80
N ALA A 730 11.37 -46.69 -14.96
CA ALA A 730 11.33 -48.06 -15.45
C ALA A 730 11.92 -49.07 -14.47
N ARG A 731 12.85 -48.68 -13.57
CA ARG A 731 13.38 -49.60 -12.55
C ARG A 731 12.38 -49.85 -11.41
N HIS A 732 11.65 -48.83 -10.97
CA HIS A 732 10.66 -48.98 -9.90
C HIS A 732 9.32 -49.52 -10.38
N GLU A 733 8.84 -49.12 -11.57
CA GLU A 733 7.63 -49.72 -12.16
C GLU A 733 7.86 -51.19 -12.50
N ARG A 734 9.03 -51.58 -13.05
CA ARG A 734 9.36 -53.01 -13.26
C ARG A 734 9.53 -53.77 -11.94
N ALA A 735 10.13 -53.16 -10.91
CA ALA A 735 10.26 -53.81 -9.61
C ALA A 735 8.90 -53.98 -8.91
N ALA A 736 8.00 -53.00 -9.00
CA ALA A 736 6.66 -53.06 -8.42
C ALA A 736 5.76 -54.06 -9.17
N SER A 737 5.77 -54.03 -10.50
CA SER A 737 5.04 -55.02 -11.32
C SER A 737 5.62 -56.42 -11.19
N ALA A 738 6.94 -56.59 -11.04
CA ALA A 738 7.54 -57.89 -10.73
C ALA A 738 7.16 -58.38 -9.31
N ALA A 739 7.10 -57.50 -8.33
CA ALA A 739 6.69 -57.85 -6.96
C ALA A 739 5.18 -58.16 -6.84
N GLU A 740 4.34 -57.55 -7.68
CA GLU A 740 2.91 -57.84 -7.75
C GLU A 740 2.64 -59.16 -8.50
N VAL A 741 3.42 -59.47 -9.54
CA VAL A 741 3.40 -60.79 -10.21
C VAL A 741 3.94 -61.91 -9.31
N LEU A 742 4.86 -61.62 -8.39
CA LEU A 742 5.35 -62.59 -7.40
C LEU A 742 4.42 -62.80 -6.20
N ARG A 743 3.35 -62.00 -6.07
CA ARG A 743 2.35 -62.12 -4.99
C ARG A 743 1.02 -62.73 -5.42
N VAL A 744 0.83 -62.91 -6.73
CA VAL A 744 -0.25 -63.70 -7.34
C VAL A 744 0.30 -65.09 -7.65
#